data_AF-W0BDK7-F1
#
_entry.id   AF-W0BDK7-F1
#
_cell.length_a   1.000
_cell.length_b   1.000
_cell.length_c   1.000
_cell.angle_alpha   90.00
_cell.angle_beta   90.00
_cell.angle_gamma   90.00
#
_symmetry.space_group_name_H-M   'P 1'
#
loop_
_entity.id
_entity.type
_entity.pdbx_description
1 polymer ?
#
loop_
_entity_poly.entity_id
_entity_poly.type
_entity_poly.pdbx_seq_one_letter_code
_entity_poly.pdbx_strand_id
1 'polypeptide(L)'
;MYAETYKKLKGKYNFDNFEVAAEVIEKYFGDLFRLSVVESELEKGRTDSSYMLLFDRCMRELKDLYTAGEVVEKLYEVLNHADMKDLMLHQFVFVPEAGSQRSAQAGFLEKLAVGDLKEVGESLTFLDMKRLVKGLEHLNGRTLFGPPPPRVSVAHAYHLSAMSPATIAQLKRDNQALLVNFNLNPKGTPKWGVVDLVGNRVFCETPLTEPEKRALKDHLRLDDPEFVGGRADGLASTGYTALAWLDKEITHAWNFDVDADFTVTLKDFLFTLFGGDSTSVTYRLKDGEAARFSTEAFRHLLRMANNRYGYDETTLTGGTVFTRSGYLSTLGKLRSRDYTPGDLTAVLQAYQENRLSLDDIDRDYYSSMRTLVIGFDNTLTKLGHIVQDKDSSTLTVPAVIDFERLDGDHARYCAPTNTNSAHLRARSSTYEYNPTGTRTREENVAVMMVFAFIRAKSKKRLLTIDLPAHFQLTAEEQQFVVRTLLQNPFVTELDVGANRSLQAVKEALIPTLARNRWLAACGYRPPLIDNFWKQAAKHWLIHLHEQPTILEAKAEHELFKRCVLEMGIQGLEHALKFLADPSQRDFLDSIYGADKRVFYAACPARDYAAYLGMLLGHLRAHAYFPFNELGIAYQPGNDRPLIELLGEINRLEQFEQVTLTDCLRDKRACGEFLTRLIEVADRDKWVGLVVIPELQDQDNVDEATRQLRVLYTLLNDVILRNRHQHASEQILGRINGIVADYGRLGPRAEAMPHEAPGEVVEAGDLHDVIYGAIGRLPHDFQLPIEKVVLCNCKCKCSNKSNKCVKFNKKSNAWF
;
A
#
# COMPACT_ATOMS: atom_id res chain seq x y z
N MET A 1 18.28 -38.74 9.97
CA MET A 1 17.35 -38.27 8.91
C MET A 1 18.07 -37.30 7.99
N TYR A 2 18.85 -36.36 8.55
CA TYR A 2 19.64 -35.43 7.79
C TYR A 2 20.85 -36.08 7.10
N ALA A 3 21.50 -37.07 7.72
CA ALA A 3 22.62 -37.80 7.10
C ALA A 3 22.20 -38.60 5.86
N GLU A 4 20.95 -39.06 5.81
CA GLU A 4 20.40 -39.78 4.65
C GLU A 4 20.04 -38.84 3.50
N THR A 5 19.50 -37.65 3.84
CA THR A 5 19.11 -36.61 2.88
C THR A 5 20.30 -35.84 2.33
N TYR A 6 21.32 -35.55 3.16
CA TYR A 6 22.49 -34.73 2.81
C TYR A 6 23.78 -35.55 2.93
N LYS A 7 23.95 -36.51 2.00
CA LYS A 7 25.01 -37.51 2.04
C LYS A 7 26.40 -36.90 1.82
N LYS A 8 26.54 -35.95 0.90
CA LYS A 8 27.81 -35.26 0.64
C LYS A 8 28.18 -34.38 1.82
N LEU A 9 27.19 -33.71 2.42
CA LEU A 9 27.37 -32.91 3.62
C LEU A 9 27.86 -33.76 4.79
N LYS A 10 27.19 -34.88 5.09
CA LYS A 10 27.63 -35.81 6.15
C LYS A 10 29.02 -36.39 5.84
N GLY A 11 29.30 -36.72 4.58
CA GLY A 11 30.61 -37.20 4.15
C GLY A 11 31.73 -36.19 4.42
N LYS A 12 31.49 -34.90 4.21
CA LYS A 12 32.46 -33.82 4.47
C LYS A 12 32.61 -33.52 5.97
N TYR A 13 31.51 -33.46 6.71
CA TYR A 13 31.49 -33.15 8.14
C TYR A 13 31.14 -34.38 8.96
N ASN A 14 32.02 -35.38 8.90
CA ASN A 14 31.78 -36.66 9.54
C ASN A 14 32.07 -36.65 11.05
N PHE A 15 31.44 -35.75 11.80
CA PHE A 15 31.45 -35.75 13.25
C PHE A 15 30.17 -36.37 13.83
N ASP A 16 30.22 -36.80 15.09
CA ASP A 16 29.13 -37.54 15.75
C ASP A 16 27.89 -36.66 15.97
N ASN A 17 28.10 -35.35 16.17
CA ASN A 17 27.04 -34.38 16.41
C ASN A 17 26.31 -33.86 15.14
N PHE A 18 26.53 -34.48 13.97
CA PHE A 18 26.06 -33.94 12.68
C PHE A 18 24.55 -33.78 12.59
N GLU A 19 23.76 -34.76 13.06
CA GLU A 19 22.30 -34.70 12.97
C GLU A 19 21.74 -33.52 13.77
N VAL A 20 22.25 -33.30 14.99
CA VAL A 20 21.84 -32.16 15.84
C VAL A 20 22.25 -30.84 15.21
N ALA A 21 23.48 -30.75 14.68
CA ALA A 21 23.96 -29.55 14.00
C ALA A 21 23.11 -29.20 12.77
N ALA A 22 22.79 -30.19 11.93
CA ALA A 22 21.96 -30.00 10.74
C ALA A 22 20.53 -29.56 11.10
N GLU A 23 19.92 -30.21 12.10
CA GLU A 23 18.59 -29.82 12.60
C GLU A 23 18.59 -28.38 13.11
N VAL A 24 19.57 -28.01 13.93
CA VAL A 24 19.68 -26.66 14.50
C VAL A 24 19.90 -25.61 13.40
N ILE A 25 20.77 -25.89 12.43
CA ILE A 25 21.01 -24.95 11.32
C ILE A 25 19.73 -24.73 10.53
N GLU A 26 19.02 -25.78 10.14
CA GLU A 26 17.78 -25.62 9.37
C GLU A 26 16.70 -24.88 10.16
N LYS A 27 16.59 -25.18 11.46
CA LYS A 27 15.54 -24.65 12.34
C LYS A 27 15.79 -23.23 12.81
N TYR A 28 17.05 -22.87 13.13
CA TYR A 28 17.39 -21.57 13.72
C TYR A 28 18.12 -20.63 12.75
N PHE A 29 18.85 -21.15 11.76
CA PHE A 29 19.69 -20.37 10.85
C PHE A 29 19.33 -20.60 9.37
N GLY A 30 18.11 -21.07 9.10
CA GLY A 30 17.65 -21.41 7.74
C GLY A 30 17.51 -20.22 6.78
N ASP A 31 17.54 -18.99 7.31
CA ASP A 31 17.63 -17.75 6.55
C ASP A 31 19.03 -17.51 5.99
N LEU A 32 20.06 -17.88 6.76
CA LEU A 32 21.47 -17.75 6.39
C LEU A 32 22.00 -18.99 5.67
N PHE A 33 21.57 -20.19 6.08
CA PHE A 33 22.11 -21.47 5.61
C PHE A 33 21.01 -22.42 5.12
N ARG A 34 21.00 -22.66 3.81
CA ARG A 34 20.19 -23.66 3.12
C ARG A 34 20.99 -24.94 2.87
N LEU A 35 20.72 -25.98 3.66
CA LEU A 35 21.44 -27.25 3.58
C LEU A 35 21.34 -27.91 2.20
N SER A 36 20.20 -27.81 1.52
CA SER A 36 20.03 -28.31 0.14
C SER A 36 20.93 -27.63 -0.88
N VAL A 37 21.20 -26.32 -0.72
CA VAL A 37 22.13 -25.58 -1.58
C VAL A 37 23.56 -26.04 -1.34
N VAL A 38 23.93 -26.22 -0.06
CA VAL A 38 25.27 -26.70 0.33
C VAL A 38 25.51 -28.11 -0.21
N GLU A 39 24.53 -29.02 -0.05
CA GLU A 39 24.59 -30.37 -0.62
C GLU A 39 24.82 -30.32 -2.14
N SER A 40 24.04 -29.50 -2.86
CA SER A 40 24.15 -29.38 -4.33
C SER A 40 25.52 -28.85 -4.79
N GLU A 41 26.10 -27.87 -4.10
CA GLU A 41 27.45 -27.39 -4.44
C GLU A 41 28.51 -28.46 -4.13
N LEU A 42 28.37 -29.23 -3.06
CA LEU A 42 29.27 -30.36 -2.76
C LEU A 42 29.15 -31.48 -3.81
N GLU A 43 27.95 -31.80 -4.29
CA GLU A 43 27.74 -32.74 -5.39
C GLU A 43 28.41 -32.29 -6.69
N LYS A 44 28.40 -30.97 -6.95
CA LYS A 44 29.09 -30.34 -8.09
C LYS A 44 30.59 -30.17 -7.89
N GLY A 45 31.14 -30.58 -6.74
CA GLY A 45 32.56 -30.41 -6.39
C GLY A 45 32.98 -28.96 -6.15
N ARG A 46 32.04 -28.05 -5.93
CA ARG A 46 32.26 -26.61 -5.75
C ARG A 46 32.37 -26.30 -4.26
N THR A 47 33.58 -26.33 -3.72
CA THR A 47 33.83 -26.05 -2.29
C THR A 47 34.38 -24.66 -2.01
N ASP A 48 34.71 -23.90 -3.07
CA ASP A 48 35.46 -22.66 -2.96
C ASP A 48 34.59 -21.41 -3.28
N SER A 49 33.30 -21.40 -2.96
CA SER A 49 32.49 -20.17 -3.01
C SER A 49 32.52 -19.40 -1.68
N SER A 50 32.14 -18.13 -1.69
CA SER A 50 31.98 -17.30 -0.48
C SER A 50 31.00 -17.92 0.52
N TYR A 51 29.89 -18.44 0.01
CA TYR A 51 28.88 -19.13 0.81
C TYR A 51 29.37 -20.45 1.43
N MET A 52 30.11 -21.26 0.67
CA MET A 52 30.71 -22.49 1.20
C MET A 52 31.79 -22.19 2.25
N LEU A 53 32.56 -21.11 2.08
CA LEU A 53 33.55 -20.67 3.07
C LEU A 53 32.90 -20.26 4.39
N LEU A 54 31.80 -19.49 4.33
CA LEU A 54 31.02 -19.10 5.50
C LEU A 54 30.47 -20.34 6.24
N PHE A 55 29.87 -21.26 5.50
CA PHE A 55 29.29 -22.49 6.04
C PHE A 55 30.37 -23.41 6.65
N ASP A 56 31.50 -23.60 5.96
CA ASP A 56 32.64 -24.40 6.43
C ASP A 56 33.17 -23.91 7.78
N ARG A 57 33.31 -22.60 7.95
CA ARG A 57 33.80 -22.01 9.20
C ARG A 57 32.85 -22.27 10.36
N CYS A 58 31.54 -22.14 10.14
CA CYS A 58 30.54 -22.43 11.16
C CYS A 58 30.55 -23.92 11.55
N MET A 59 30.56 -24.83 10.57
CA MET A 59 30.52 -26.27 10.83
C MET A 59 31.77 -26.82 11.54
N ARG A 60 32.94 -26.17 11.36
CA ARG A 60 34.18 -26.61 12.02
C ARG A 60 34.16 -26.43 13.54
N GLU A 61 33.36 -25.51 14.04
CA GLU A 61 33.20 -25.20 15.46
C GLU A 61 32.18 -26.13 16.16
N LEU A 62 31.50 -26.99 15.39
CA LEU A 62 30.45 -27.90 15.88
C LEU A 62 30.89 -29.36 15.97
N LYS A 63 32.20 -29.63 16.03
CA LYS A 63 32.75 -31.00 15.99
C LYS A 63 32.51 -31.79 17.29
N ASP A 64 32.37 -31.11 18.41
CA ASP A 64 32.14 -31.75 19.70
C ASP A 64 30.66 -32.15 19.88
N LEU A 65 30.40 -32.93 20.92
CA LEU A 65 29.04 -33.34 21.30
C LEU A 65 28.34 -32.17 22.02
N TYR A 66 27.53 -31.44 21.26
CA TYR A 66 26.73 -30.33 21.76
C TYR A 66 25.24 -30.70 21.77
N THR A 67 24.52 -30.26 22.79
CA THR A 67 23.06 -30.20 22.77
C THR A 67 22.57 -29.16 21.76
N ALA A 68 21.28 -29.21 21.37
CA ALA A 68 20.72 -28.25 20.42
C ALA A 68 20.89 -26.79 20.87
N GLY A 69 20.73 -26.49 22.17
CA GLY A 69 20.94 -25.14 22.73
C GLY A 69 22.40 -24.69 22.65
N GLU A 70 23.34 -25.58 22.98
CA GLU A 70 24.78 -25.30 22.87
C GLU A 70 25.21 -25.08 21.41
N VAL A 71 24.63 -25.80 20.44
CA VAL A 71 24.87 -25.53 19.01
C VAL A 71 24.38 -24.11 18.64
N VAL A 72 23.21 -23.68 19.11
CA VAL A 72 22.70 -22.32 18.85
C VAL A 72 23.64 -21.27 19.46
N GLU A 73 24.05 -21.44 20.72
CA GLU A 73 24.98 -20.54 21.39
C GLU A 73 26.32 -20.49 20.66
N LYS A 74 26.87 -21.64 20.27
CA LYS A 74 28.15 -21.73 19.58
C LYS A 74 28.11 -21.06 18.22
N LEU A 75 27.07 -21.31 17.43
CA LEU A 75 26.89 -20.64 16.14
C LEU A 75 26.71 -19.13 16.32
N TYR A 76 25.93 -18.70 17.31
CA TYR A 76 25.77 -17.27 17.61
C TYR A 76 27.10 -16.63 18.03
N GLU A 77 27.90 -17.29 18.86
CA GLU A 77 29.25 -16.86 19.25
C GLU A 77 30.16 -16.73 18.01
N VAL A 78 30.21 -17.77 17.18
CA VAL A 78 31.05 -17.82 15.97
C VAL A 78 30.67 -16.72 14.98
N LEU A 79 29.38 -16.49 14.75
CA LEU A 79 28.91 -15.39 13.90
C LEU A 79 29.24 -14.00 14.47
N ASN A 80 29.65 -13.90 15.74
CA ASN A 80 30.07 -12.64 16.37
C ASN A 80 31.58 -12.57 16.65
N HIS A 81 32.33 -13.66 16.39
CA HIS A 81 33.79 -13.71 16.53
C HIS A 81 34.50 -12.84 15.47
N ALA A 82 35.66 -12.27 15.80
CA ALA A 82 36.36 -11.28 14.96
C ALA A 82 36.58 -11.73 13.50
N ASP A 83 37.11 -12.94 13.29
CA ASP A 83 37.45 -13.45 11.95
C ASP A 83 36.23 -13.75 11.06
N MET A 84 35.09 -14.09 11.68
CA MET A 84 33.81 -14.31 10.99
C MET A 84 33.06 -13.01 10.76
N LYS A 85 33.22 -12.08 11.69
CA LYS A 85 32.74 -10.71 11.59
C LYS A 85 33.33 -10.05 10.35
N ASP A 86 34.63 -10.18 10.09
CA ASP A 86 35.24 -9.62 8.87
C ASP A 86 34.65 -10.21 7.58
N LEU A 87 34.42 -11.53 7.52
CA LEU A 87 33.83 -12.17 6.34
C LEU A 87 32.41 -11.67 6.07
N MET A 88 31.55 -11.60 7.09
CA MET A 88 30.17 -11.14 6.91
C MET A 88 30.06 -9.63 6.66
N LEU A 89 30.93 -8.84 7.29
CA LEU A 89 30.89 -7.38 7.18
C LEU A 89 31.55 -6.86 5.90
N HIS A 90 32.55 -7.58 5.37
CA HIS A 90 33.40 -7.09 4.29
C HIS A 90 33.46 -7.98 3.06
N GLN A 91 32.66 -9.05 2.97
CA GLN A 91 32.57 -9.88 1.76
C GLN A 91 31.14 -10.05 1.29
N PHE A 92 30.96 -10.14 -0.03
CA PHE A 92 29.72 -10.61 -0.62
C PHE A 92 29.57 -12.10 -0.35
N VAL A 93 28.36 -12.54 0.03
CA VAL A 93 28.06 -13.95 0.29
C VAL A 93 26.92 -14.40 -0.62
N PHE A 94 27.26 -14.85 -1.83
CA PHE A 94 26.27 -15.26 -2.82
C PHE A 94 25.74 -16.67 -2.53
N VAL A 95 24.42 -16.79 -2.37
CA VAL A 95 23.76 -18.09 -2.21
C VAL A 95 23.64 -18.75 -3.59
N PRO A 96 24.30 -19.90 -3.82
CA PRO A 96 24.29 -20.57 -5.13
C PRO A 96 22.90 -21.10 -5.51
N GLU A 97 22.68 -21.31 -6.81
CA GLU A 97 21.42 -21.85 -7.36
C GLU A 97 21.15 -23.29 -6.87
N ALA A 98 19.88 -23.56 -6.54
CA ALA A 98 19.38 -24.89 -6.23
C ALA A 98 18.64 -25.46 -7.45
N GLY A 99 19.23 -26.46 -8.11
CA GLY A 99 18.67 -27.01 -9.34
C GLY A 99 18.65 -25.97 -10.48
N SER A 100 17.47 -25.74 -11.07
CA SER A 100 17.23 -24.75 -12.14
C SER A 100 16.71 -23.41 -11.62
N GLN A 101 16.51 -23.26 -10.31
CA GLN A 101 15.96 -22.04 -9.72
C GLN A 101 17.06 -21.19 -9.08
N ARG A 102 16.96 -19.88 -9.28
CA ARG A 102 17.79 -18.92 -8.54
C ARG A 102 17.46 -18.99 -7.06
N SER A 103 18.50 -18.99 -6.24
CA SER A 103 18.34 -18.91 -4.79
C SER A 103 18.09 -17.47 -4.36
N ALA A 104 17.09 -17.27 -3.51
CA ALA A 104 16.91 -15.99 -2.82
C ALA A 104 18.18 -15.64 -2.03
N GLN A 105 18.71 -14.44 -2.21
CA GLN A 105 19.98 -14.02 -1.59
C GLN A 105 19.80 -13.59 -0.14
N ALA A 106 20.86 -13.75 0.66
CA ALA A 106 20.83 -13.54 2.12
C ALA A 106 21.11 -12.09 2.56
N GLY A 107 21.49 -11.19 1.66
CA GLY A 107 21.77 -9.77 1.99
C GLY A 107 21.32 -8.83 0.89
N PHE A 108 21.08 -7.57 1.25
CA PHE A 108 20.62 -6.50 0.38
C PHE A 108 21.58 -6.26 -0.79
N LEU A 109 22.89 -6.22 -0.53
CA LEU A 109 23.91 -6.01 -1.57
C LEU A 109 23.94 -7.16 -2.58
N GLU A 110 23.81 -8.39 -2.08
CA GLU A 110 23.75 -9.60 -2.89
C GLU A 110 22.47 -9.62 -3.75
N LYS A 111 21.31 -9.25 -3.18
CA LYS A 111 20.04 -9.10 -3.91
C LYS A 111 20.16 -8.05 -5.03
N LEU A 112 20.74 -6.89 -4.72
CA LEU A 112 21.00 -5.84 -5.71
C LEU A 112 21.93 -6.34 -6.83
N ALA A 113 22.98 -7.08 -6.48
CA ALA A 113 23.95 -7.59 -7.45
C ALA A 113 23.34 -8.58 -8.45
N VAL A 114 22.50 -9.50 -7.98
CA VAL A 114 21.86 -10.51 -8.83
C VAL A 114 20.56 -10.03 -9.50
N GLY A 115 20.09 -8.82 -9.16
CA GLY A 115 18.84 -8.25 -9.66
C GLY A 115 17.58 -8.88 -9.06
N ASP A 116 17.67 -9.37 -7.81
CA ASP A 116 16.58 -9.98 -7.02
C ASP A 116 16.02 -9.00 -5.97
N LEU A 117 16.43 -7.74 -6.00
CA LEU A 117 15.88 -6.71 -5.13
C LEU A 117 14.46 -6.39 -5.57
N LYS A 118 13.49 -6.44 -4.65
CA LYS A 118 12.12 -5.99 -4.92
C LYS A 118 12.13 -4.53 -5.35
N GLU A 119 11.20 -4.18 -6.25
CA GLU A 119 11.08 -2.83 -6.82
C GLU A 119 10.98 -1.74 -5.74
N VAL A 120 10.34 -2.02 -4.61
CA VAL A 120 10.28 -1.10 -3.46
C VAL A 120 10.25 -1.87 -2.13
N GLY A 121 11.06 -1.44 -1.15
CA GLY A 121 10.90 -1.84 0.26
C GLY A 121 11.39 -3.23 0.64
N GLU A 122 12.66 -3.54 0.39
CA GLU A 122 13.23 -4.84 0.76
C GLU A 122 13.34 -5.00 2.28
N SER A 123 12.90 -6.15 2.80
CA SER A 123 13.14 -6.49 4.20
C SER A 123 14.62 -6.80 4.40
N LEU A 124 15.23 -6.06 5.34
CA LEU A 124 16.61 -6.27 5.75
C LEU A 124 16.76 -7.64 6.40
N THR A 125 17.86 -8.32 6.13
CA THR A 125 18.18 -9.62 6.73
C THR A 125 19.05 -9.46 7.97
N PHE A 126 19.34 -10.58 8.64
CA PHE A 126 20.29 -10.59 9.75
C PHE A 126 21.70 -10.11 9.33
N LEU A 127 22.14 -10.48 8.13
CA LEU A 127 23.41 -10.01 7.56
C LEU A 127 23.41 -8.50 7.35
N ASP A 128 22.30 -7.96 6.83
CA ASP A 128 22.15 -6.52 6.59
C ASP A 128 22.21 -5.74 7.90
N MET A 129 21.46 -6.18 8.92
CA MET A 129 21.46 -5.53 10.23
C MET A 129 22.85 -5.53 10.88
N LYS A 130 23.63 -6.61 10.73
CA LYS A 130 25.02 -6.65 11.21
C LYS A 130 25.91 -5.64 10.52
N ARG A 131 25.82 -5.53 9.19
CA ARG A 131 26.55 -4.53 8.39
C ARG A 131 26.18 -3.10 8.82
N LEU A 132 24.89 -2.86 9.08
CA LEU A 132 24.38 -1.54 9.45
C LEU A 132 24.77 -1.10 10.85
N VAL A 133 24.73 -1.99 11.84
CA VAL A 133 25.24 -1.69 13.19
C VAL A 133 26.72 -1.30 13.12
N LYS A 134 27.52 -2.02 12.33
CA LYS A 134 28.92 -1.64 12.09
C LYS A 134 29.05 -0.28 11.40
N GLY A 135 28.19 -0.01 10.42
CA GLY A 135 28.12 1.29 9.75
C GLY A 135 27.85 2.44 10.73
N LEU A 136 26.88 2.28 11.65
CA LEU A 136 26.56 3.26 12.69
C LEU A 136 27.73 3.45 13.68
N GLU A 137 28.37 2.35 14.12
CA GLU A 137 29.59 2.43 14.95
C GLU A 137 30.68 3.25 14.25
N HIS A 138 30.86 3.06 12.94
CA HIS A 138 31.87 3.76 12.15
C HIS A 138 31.56 5.25 11.99
N LEU A 139 30.29 5.59 11.74
CA LEU A 139 29.85 6.99 11.67
C LEU A 139 30.06 7.72 13.01
N ASN A 140 29.75 7.05 14.13
CA ASN A 140 30.01 7.56 15.48
C ASN A 140 31.50 7.68 15.83
N GLY A 141 32.30 6.68 15.45
CA GLY A 141 33.72 6.56 15.79
C GLY A 141 34.65 7.64 15.20
N ARG A 142 34.11 8.60 14.45
CA ARG A 142 34.85 9.76 13.91
C ARG A 142 35.22 10.81 14.96
N THR A 143 34.72 10.74 16.20
CA THR A 143 35.09 11.68 17.26
C THR A 143 36.33 11.21 18.03
N LEU A 144 37.51 11.77 17.74
CA LEU A 144 38.77 11.51 18.47
C LEU A 144 38.69 11.78 19.99
N PHE A 145 37.70 12.55 20.44
CA PHE A 145 37.56 13.02 21.83
C PHE A 145 36.15 12.81 22.42
N GLY A 146 35.31 12.02 21.77
CA GLY A 146 33.94 11.72 22.22
C GLY A 146 33.85 10.49 23.13
N PRO A 147 32.74 10.30 23.85
CA PRO A 147 32.47 9.04 24.52
C PRO A 147 32.45 7.90 23.49
N PRO A 148 32.81 6.67 23.89
CA PRO A 148 32.77 5.53 22.97
C PRO A 148 31.35 5.34 22.43
N PRO A 149 31.20 4.91 21.15
CA PRO A 149 29.90 4.69 20.56
C PRO A 149 29.10 3.67 21.39
N PRO A 150 27.77 3.87 21.50
CA PRO A 150 26.91 2.92 22.17
C PRO A 150 26.98 1.56 21.47
N ARG A 151 27.16 0.50 22.27
CA ARG A 151 27.26 -0.87 21.74
C ARG A 151 25.87 -1.42 21.45
N VAL A 152 25.69 -1.89 20.22
CA VAL A 152 24.45 -2.51 19.74
C VAL A 152 24.77 -3.89 19.20
N SER A 153 23.93 -4.88 19.53
CA SER A 153 24.03 -6.23 18.98
C SER A 153 22.78 -6.59 18.18
N VAL A 154 22.94 -7.49 17.21
CA VAL A 154 21.84 -8.01 16.39
C VAL A 154 21.51 -9.43 16.82
N ALA A 155 20.24 -9.71 17.08
CA ALA A 155 19.78 -11.01 17.54
C ALA A 155 18.49 -11.43 16.83
N HIS A 156 18.21 -12.73 16.86
CA HIS A 156 16.90 -13.28 16.51
C HIS A 156 16.19 -13.72 17.79
N ALA A 157 14.92 -13.36 17.96
CA ALA A 157 14.15 -13.74 19.15
C ALA A 157 14.14 -15.25 19.37
N TYR A 158 14.13 -16.00 18.25
CA TYR A 158 14.24 -17.46 18.26
C TYR A 158 15.60 -17.97 18.78
N HIS A 159 16.72 -17.29 18.48
CA HIS A 159 18.03 -17.65 19.06
C HIS A 159 18.06 -17.38 20.55
N LEU A 160 17.53 -16.23 20.97
CA LEU A 160 17.46 -15.84 22.39
C LEU A 160 16.74 -16.88 23.25
N SER A 161 15.74 -17.58 22.69
CA SER A 161 14.99 -18.63 23.38
C SER A 161 15.82 -19.86 23.75
N ALA A 162 16.91 -20.11 23.01
CA ALA A 162 17.78 -21.27 23.20
C ALA A 162 19.06 -20.95 23.98
N MET A 163 19.31 -19.66 24.28
CA MET A 163 20.50 -19.22 25.01
C MET A 163 20.34 -19.43 26.52
N SER A 164 21.46 -19.73 27.17
CA SER A 164 21.53 -19.87 28.61
C SER A 164 21.31 -18.54 29.34
N PRO A 165 20.82 -18.57 30.60
CA PRO A 165 20.68 -17.39 31.43
C PRO A 165 21.96 -16.54 31.57
N ALA A 166 23.12 -17.20 31.58
CA ALA A 166 24.42 -16.54 31.70
C ALA A 166 24.75 -15.75 30.43
N THR A 167 24.52 -16.34 29.26
CA THR A 167 24.71 -15.70 27.95
C THR A 167 23.79 -14.48 27.79
N ILE A 168 22.51 -14.60 28.16
CA ILE A 168 21.56 -13.46 28.12
C ILE A 168 22.02 -12.34 29.07
N ALA A 169 22.44 -12.67 30.29
CA ALA A 169 22.95 -11.67 31.23
C ALA A 169 24.21 -10.97 30.68
N GLN A 170 25.11 -11.71 30.03
CA GLN A 170 26.29 -11.13 29.38
C GLN A 170 25.90 -10.21 28.22
N LEU A 171 25.01 -10.66 27.34
CA LEU A 171 24.51 -9.87 26.20
C LEU A 171 23.91 -8.54 26.66
N LYS A 172 23.13 -8.54 27.76
CA LYS A 172 22.54 -7.33 28.33
C LYS A 172 23.57 -6.39 28.96
N ARG A 173 24.62 -6.93 29.59
CA ARG A 173 25.69 -6.11 30.18
C ARG A 173 26.56 -5.43 29.13
N ASP A 174 26.80 -6.11 28.01
CA ASP A 174 27.74 -5.64 26.99
C ASP A 174 27.14 -4.64 26.00
N ASN A 175 25.81 -4.48 25.99
CA ASN A 175 25.09 -3.70 25.01
C ASN A 175 24.14 -2.69 25.66
N GLN A 176 23.98 -1.54 25.00
CA GLN A 176 22.94 -0.56 25.36
C GLN A 176 21.62 -0.84 24.66
N ALA A 177 21.67 -1.45 23.47
CA ALA A 177 20.48 -1.83 22.72
C ALA A 177 20.68 -3.13 21.94
N LEU A 178 19.56 -3.79 21.63
CA LEU A 178 19.53 -4.94 20.73
C LEU A 178 18.61 -4.65 19.54
N LEU A 179 19.08 -4.91 18.34
CA LEU A 179 18.23 -5.04 17.16
C LEU A 179 17.75 -6.50 17.06
N VAL A 180 16.45 -6.71 17.22
CA VAL A 180 15.87 -8.05 17.32
C VAL A 180 14.91 -8.30 16.16
N ASN A 181 15.10 -9.42 15.47
CA ASN A 181 14.05 -9.97 14.61
C ASN A 181 13.08 -10.78 15.47
N PHE A 182 11.86 -10.30 15.61
CA PHE A 182 10.79 -10.91 16.42
C PHE A 182 10.05 -12.04 15.71
N ASN A 183 10.27 -12.24 14.41
CA ASN A 183 9.66 -13.35 13.70
C ASN A 183 10.13 -14.68 14.31
N LEU A 184 9.20 -15.60 14.58
CA LEU A 184 9.50 -16.92 15.14
C LEU A 184 9.83 -17.96 14.06
N ASN A 185 9.62 -17.63 12.78
CA ASN A 185 10.00 -18.45 11.64
C ASN A 185 11.17 -17.77 10.90
N PRO A 186 12.42 -18.26 11.01
CA PRO A 186 13.57 -17.64 10.35
C PRO A 186 13.44 -17.62 8.81
N LYS A 187 12.71 -18.56 8.20
CA LYS A 187 12.46 -18.56 6.74
C LYS A 187 11.36 -17.58 6.32
N GLY A 188 10.63 -16.98 7.27
CA GLY A 188 9.56 -16.01 7.02
C GLY A 188 10.07 -14.57 6.88
N THR A 189 9.16 -13.64 6.58
CA THR A 189 9.55 -12.23 6.44
C THR A 189 9.97 -11.63 7.79
N PRO A 190 11.11 -10.94 7.89
CA PRO A 190 11.59 -10.38 9.16
C PRO A 190 10.62 -9.38 9.80
N LYS A 191 10.62 -9.36 11.14
CA LYS A 191 9.90 -8.39 11.96
C LYS A 191 10.88 -7.70 12.90
N TRP A 192 11.55 -6.67 12.41
CA TRP A 192 12.61 -5.99 13.15
C TRP A 192 12.08 -4.99 14.19
N GLY A 193 12.77 -4.92 15.32
CA GLY A 193 12.63 -3.82 16.25
C GLY A 193 13.84 -3.64 17.15
N VAL A 194 13.77 -2.64 18.01
CA VAL A 194 14.84 -2.23 18.91
C VAL A 194 14.42 -2.50 20.34
N VAL A 195 15.27 -3.17 21.10
CA VAL A 195 15.16 -3.28 22.56
C VAL A 195 16.18 -2.32 23.16
N ASP A 196 15.72 -1.21 23.72
CA ASP A 196 16.52 -0.29 24.52
C ASP A 196 16.69 -0.90 25.91
N LEU A 197 17.89 -1.45 26.17
CA LEU A 197 18.20 -2.13 27.43
C LEU A 197 18.36 -1.17 28.60
N VAL A 198 18.69 0.10 28.32
CA VAL A 198 18.92 1.13 29.35
C VAL A 198 17.61 1.81 29.71
N GLY A 199 16.82 2.21 28.70
CA GLY A 199 15.52 2.85 28.89
C GLY A 199 14.37 1.87 29.14
N ASN A 200 14.60 0.56 28.99
CA ASN A 200 13.59 -0.49 29.11
C ASN A 200 12.38 -0.27 28.18
N ARG A 201 12.67 0.10 26.93
CA ARG A 201 11.68 0.36 25.87
C ARG A 201 11.86 -0.63 24.73
N VAL A 202 10.76 -1.05 24.11
CA VAL A 202 10.78 -1.92 22.92
C VAL A 202 10.06 -1.22 21.79
N PHE A 203 10.80 -0.86 20.74
CA PHE A 203 10.26 -0.29 19.51
C PHE A 203 10.07 -1.35 18.44
N CYS A 204 8.89 -1.42 17.83
CA CYS A 204 8.67 -2.16 16.59
C CYS A 204 7.69 -1.42 15.68
N GLU A 205 7.97 -1.34 14.38
CA GLU A 205 7.08 -0.71 13.41
C GLU A 205 5.73 -1.45 13.35
N THR A 206 5.80 -2.79 13.23
CA THR A 206 4.65 -3.68 13.23
C THR A 206 4.25 -4.03 14.68
N PRO A 207 2.96 -3.98 15.05
CA PRO A 207 2.48 -4.35 16.37
C PRO A 207 2.93 -5.74 16.78
N LEU A 208 3.52 -5.86 17.97
CA LEU A 208 3.79 -7.14 18.59
C LEU A 208 2.51 -7.71 19.19
N THR A 209 2.25 -8.98 18.91
CA THR A 209 1.18 -9.76 19.53
C THR A 209 1.52 -10.04 20.99
N GLU A 210 0.52 -10.29 21.84
CA GLU A 210 0.77 -10.62 23.26
C GLU A 210 1.69 -11.85 23.47
N PRO A 211 1.61 -12.93 22.67
CA PRO A 211 2.59 -14.01 22.73
C PRO A 211 4.02 -13.56 22.40
N GLU A 212 4.21 -12.72 21.37
CA GLU A 212 5.54 -12.18 21.03
C GLU A 212 6.09 -11.30 22.15
N LYS A 213 5.25 -10.44 22.75
CA LYS A 213 5.64 -9.60 23.89
C LYS A 213 6.06 -10.45 25.09
N ARG A 214 5.29 -11.49 25.42
CA ARG A 214 5.59 -12.40 26.52
C ARG A 214 6.89 -13.16 26.28
N ALA A 215 7.04 -13.76 25.10
CA ALA A 215 8.26 -14.47 24.73
C ALA A 215 9.50 -13.56 24.82
N LEU A 216 9.39 -12.30 24.37
CA LEU A 216 10.49 -11.34 24.48
C LEU A 216 10.83 -11.02 25.95
N LYS A 217 9.81 -10.75 26.78
CA LYS A 217 9.99 -10.51 28.22
C LYS A 217 10.67 -11.70 28.90
N ASP A 218 10.24 -12.92 28.58
CA ASP A 218 10.76 -14.14 29.18
C ASP A 218 12.21 -14.42 28.74
N HIS A 219 12.49 -14.33 27.43
CA HIS A 219 13.82 -14.63 26.89
C HIS A 219 14.88 -13.59 27.29
N LEU A 220 14.53 -12.29 27.28
CA LEU A 220 15.46 -11.22 27.65
C LEU A 220 15.36 -10.81 29.13
N ARG A 221 14.44 -11.40 29.90
CA ARG A 221 14.18 -11.07 31.31
C ARG A 221 14.03 -9.56 31.50
N LEU A 222 13.11 -8.96 30.76
CA LEU A 222 12.83 -7.52 30.82
C LEU A 222 11.76 -7.27 31.88
N ASP A 223 12.02 -6.31 32.76
CA ASP A 223 11.10 -5.91 33.84
C ASP A 223 10.04 -4.97 33.28
N ASP A 224 8.91 -5.50 32.82
CA ASP A 224 7.78 -4.72 32.26
C ASP A 224 8.16 -3.57 31.31
N PRO A 225 8.76 -3.89 30.15
CA PRO A 225 9.16 -2.89 29.18
C PRO A 225 7.98 -2.10 28.62
N GLU A 226 8.22 -0.81 28.34
CA GLU A 226 7.29 0.01 27.57
C GLU A 226 7.36 -0.38 26.09
N PHE A 227 6.26 -0.86 25.53
CA PHE A 227 6.17 -1.16 24.09
C PHE A 227 5.75 0.09 23.33
N VAL A 228 6.67 0.62 22.53
CA VAL A 228 6.48 1.79 21.67
C VAL A 228 6.40 1.37 20.19
N GLY A 229 5.72 2.16 19.37
CA GLY A 229 5.52 1.86 17.93
C GLY A 229 4.16 1.23 17.61
N GLY A 230 4.13 0.23 16.73
CA GLY A 230 2.90 -0.43 16.28
C GLY A 230 2.04 0.42 15.32
N ARG A 231 2.70 1.19 14.46
CA ARG A 231 2.07 2.17 13.57
C ARG A 231 1.75 1.61 12.17
N ALA A 232 2.16 0.37 11.89
CA ALA A 232 1.81 -0.36 10.67
C ALA A 232 0.82 -1.51 10.95
N ASP A 233 0.00 -1.90 10.00
CA ASP A 233 -0.80 -3.13 10.06
C ASP A 233 0.14 -4.34 9.95
N GLY A 234 -0.36 -5.55 10.18
CA GLY A 234 0.42 -6.80 10.30
C GLY A 234 1.32 -7.21 9.11
N LEU A 235 1.62 -6.29 8.20
CA LEU A 235 2.63 -6.35 7.16
C LEU A 235 4.04 -6.44 7.76
N ALA A 236 4.92 -7.06 6.97
CA ALA A 236 6.28 -7.32 7.38
C ALA A 236 7.10 -6.02 7.50
N SER A 237 7.92 -5.94 8.55
CA SER A 237 8.80 -4.80 8.77
C SER A 237 9.95 -4.81 7.77
N THR A 238 10.19 -3.68 7.11
CA THR A 238 11.40 -3.50 6.29
C THR A 238 12.66 -3.43 7.16
N GLY A 239 12.52 -2.92 8.39
CA GLY A 239 13.63 -2.68 9.33
C GLY A 239 14.21 -1.28 9.25
N TYR A 240 13.87 -0.49 8.23
CA TYR A 240 14.37 0.88 8.06
C TYR A 240 13.93 1.80 9.20
N THR A 241 12.66 1.74 9.63
CA THR A 241 12.17 2.55 10.75
C THR A 241 12.82 2.15 12.08
N ALA A 242 13.13 0.86 12.28
CA ALA A 242 13.83 0.40 13.47
C ALA A 242 15.24 0.99 13.56
N LEU A 243 15.95 1.08 12.43
CA LEU A 243 17.25 1.76 12.36
C LEU A 243 17.12 3.27 12.58
N ALA A 244 16.12 3.91 11.99
CA ALA A 244 15.82 5.33 12.23
C ALA A 244 15.56 5.62 13.71
N TRP A 245 14.80 4.76 14.38
CA TRP A 245 14.53 4.89 15.80
C TRP A 245 15.79 4.64 16.65
N LEU A 246 16.57 3.61 16.32
CA LEU A 246 17.85 3.34 16.98
C LEU A 246 18.79 4.55 16.90
N ASP A 247 18.91 5.17 15.73
CA ASP A 247 19.75 6.36 15.56
C ASP A 247 19.22 7.58 16.30
N LYS A 248 17.92 7.85 16.18
CA LYS A 248 17.28 9.00 16.81
C LYS A 248 17.33 8.97 18.33
N GLU A 249 17.20 7.79 18.95
CA GLU A 249 17.01 7.65 20.39
C GLU A 249 18.24 7.12 21.15
N ILE A 250 19.18 6.46 20.47
CA ILE A 250 20.29 5.75 21.13
C ILE A 250 21.64 6.08 20.49
N THR A 251 21.82 5.81 19.19
CA THR A 251 23.16 5.88 18.59
C THR A 251 23.59 7.29 18.22
N HIS A 252 22.66 8.16 17.83
CA HIS A 252 22.89 9.55 17.43
C HIS A 252 24.06 9.71 16.43
N ALA A 253 24.21 8.76 15.52
CA ALA A 253 25.34 8.66 14.60
C ALA A 253 25.20 9.56 13.38
N TRP A 254 23.98 9.87 12.93
CA TRP A 254 23.80 10.64 11.70
C TRP A 254 22.69 11.70 11.70
N ASN A 255 21.61 11.51 12.46
CA ASN A 255 20.34 12.28 12.43
C ASN A 255 19.25 11.64 11.55
N PHE A 256 18.98 10.34 11.70
CA PHE A 256 17.82 9.74 11.04
C PHE A 256 16.52 10.27 11.66
N ASP A 257 15.52 10.57 10.81
CA ASP A 257 14.19 10.95 11.28
C ASP A 257 13.16 9.84 11.06
N VAL A 258 12.57 9.36 12.14
CA VAL A 258 11.49 8.37 12.13
C VAL A 258 10.22 8.90 11.46
N ASP A 259 10.04 10.23 11.36
CA ASP A 259 8.89 10.87 10.72
C ASP A 259 9.09 11.09 9.20
N ALA A 260 10.27 10.76 8.68
CA ALA A 260 10.59 10.94 7.27
C ALA A 260 9.91 9.91 6.36
N ASP A 261 9.78 10.24 5.07
CA ASP A 261 9.28 9.30 4.06
C ASP A 261 10.23 8.11 3.89
N PHE A 262 9.70 7.04 3.28
CA PHE A 262 10.47 5.83 2.99
C PHE A 262 11.76 6.13 2.24
N THR A 263 11.71 7.06 1.30
CA THR A 263 12.81 7.37 0.41
C THR A 263 13.98 8.05 1.13
N VAL A 264 13.70 8.95 2.10
CA VAL A 264 14.69 9.50 3.02
C VAL A 264 15.30 8.39 3.86
N THR A 265 14.46 7.52 4.45
CA THR A 265 14.95 6.44 5.31
C THR A 265 15.81 5.44 4.53
N LEU A 266 15.44 5.11 3.29
CA LEU A 266 16.21 4.27 2.39
C LEU A 266 17.56 4.93 2.05
N LYS A 267 17.57 6.22 1.72
CA LYS A 267 18.79 7.00 1.46
C LYS A 267 19.72 6.98 2.66
N ASP A 268 19.19 7.23 3.86
CA ASP A 268 19.91 7.20 5.13
C ASP A 268 20.50 5.81 5.42
N PHE A 269 19.72 4.76 5.18
CA PHE A 269 20.17 3.36 5.23
C PHE A 269 21.33 3.10 4.27
N LEU A 270 21.19 3.43 2.98
CA LEU A 270 22.23 3.19 1.97
C LEU A 270 23.50 3.96 2.30
N PHE A 271 23.34 5.22 2.73
CA PHE A 271 24.45 6.03 3.19
C PHE A 271 25.21 5.34 4.33
N THR A 272 24.50 4.80 5.33
CA THR A 272 25.12 4.08 6.45
C THR A 272 25.77 2.77 6.03
N LEU A 273 25.11 2.00 5.15
CA LEU A 273 25.63 0.74 4.63
C LEU A 273 26.98 0.92 3.93
N PHE A 274 27.19 2.07 3.28
CA PHE A 274 28.44 2.37 2.58
C PHE A 274 29.42 3.24 3.40
N GLY A 275 29.17 3.45 4.70
CA GLY A 275 30.07 4.21 5.57
C GLY A 275 30.05 5.72 5.32
N GLY A 276 29.00 6.22 4.68
CA GLY A 276 28.78 7.62 4.38
C GLY A 276 29.81 8.22 3.41
N ASP A 277 30.36 9.38 3.78
CA ASP A 277 31.46 10.02 3.05
C ASP A 277 32.83 9.38 3.37
N SER A 278 32.86 8.22 4.05
CA SER A 278 34.10 7.48 4.34
C SER A 278 34.34 6.40 3.30
N THR A 279 35.51 6.39 2.65
CA THR A 279 35.95 5.31 1.76
C THR A 279 36.43 4.04 2.50
N SER A 280 36.24 3.94 3.81
CA SER A 280 36.84 2.90 4.65
C SER A 280 36.00 1.63 4.79
N VAL A 281 34.69 1.69 4.49
CA VAL A 281 33.87 0.49 4.38
C VAL A 281 34.14 -0.13 3.02
N THR A 282 34.61 -1.37 2.99
CA THR A 282 34.88 -2.11 1.75
C THR A 282 34.21 -3.47 1.79
N TYR A 283 33.74 -3.92 0.63
CA TYR A 283 33.12 -5.20 0.37
C TYR A 283 33.90 -5.90 -0.73
N ARG A 284 34.34 -7.14 -0.52
CA ARG A 284 35.11 -7.92 -1.47
C ARG A 284 34.24 -9.01 -2.08
N LEU A 285 34.33 -9.16 -3.39
CA LEU A 285 33.82 -10.29 -4.14
C LEU A 285 34.93 -11.33 -4.22
N LYS A 286 34.55 -12.60 -4.15
CA LYS A 286 35.50 -13.67 -4.45
C LYS A 286 35.72 -13.78 -5.95
N ASP A 287 36.93 -14.18 -6.35
CA ASP A 287 37.30 -14.34 -7.76
C ASP A 287 36.27 -15.18 -8.53
N GLY A 288 35.86 -14.67 -9.69
CA GLY A 288 34.86 -15.32 -10.56
C GLY A 288 33.40 -15.21 -10.10
N GLU A 289 33.12 -14.85 -8.85
CA GLU A 289 31.73 -14.75 -8.36
C GLU A 289 30.96 -13.59 -8.98
N ALA A 290 31.63 -12.46 -9.23
CA ALA A 290 31.03 -11.32 -9.93
C ALA A 290 30.50 -11.74 -11.32
N ALA A 291 31.28 -12.53 -12.07
CA ALA A 291 30.87 -13.00 -13.39
C ALA A 291 29.80 -14.10 -13.32
N ARG A 292 29.80 -14.90 -12.26
CA ARG A 292 28.85 -16.01 -12.06
C ARG A 292 27.46 -15.54 -11.63
N PHE A 293 27.38 -14.56 -10.72
CA PHE A 293 26.13 -14.20 -10.05
C PHE A 293 25.57 -12.84 -10.44
N SER A 294 26.44 -11.85 -10.67
CA SER A 294 25.99 -10.47 -10.81
C SER A 294 25.43 -10.15 -12.20
N THR A 295 24.43 -9.28 -12.23
CA THR A 295 23.87 -8.73 -13.48
C THR A 295 24.87 -7.84 -14.21
N GLU A 296 24.66 -7.66 -15.52
CA GLU A 296 25.50 -6.75 -16.31
C GLU A 296 25.43 -5.30 -15.82
N ALA A 297 24.25 -4.85 -15.42
CA ALA A 297 24.06 -3.51 -14.84
C ALA A 297 24.90 -3.31 -13.56
N PHE A 298 24.88 -4.28 -12.64
CA PHE A 298 25.71 -4.21 -11.44
C PHE A 298 27.21 -4.28 -11.75
N ARG A 299 27.64 -5.16 -12.67
CA ARG A 299 29.05 -5.24 -13.09
C ARG A 299 29.52 -3.98 -13.80
N HIS A 300 28.66 -3.31 -14.55
CA HIS A 300 28.96 -2.01 -15.13
C HIS A 300 29.24 -0.98 -14.03
N LEU A 301 28.40 -0.95 -13.00
CA LEU A 301 28.57 -0.06 -11.86
C LEU A 301 29.85 -0.33 -11.06
N LEU A 302 30.17 -1.61 -10.82
CA LEU A 302 31.43 -2.01 -10.18
C LEU A 302 32.64 -1.49 -10.96
N ARG A 303 32.67 -1.69 -12.29
CA ARG A 303 33.75 -1.18 -13.15
C ARG A 303 33.90 0.33 -13.05
N MET A 304 32.78 1.06 -13.03
CA MET A 304 32.79 2.53 -12.84
C MET A 304 33.35 2.93 -11.47
N ALA A 305 32.94 2.25 -10.40
CA ALA A 305 33.44 2.51 -9.05
C ALA A 305 34.95 2.26 -8.96
N ASN A 306 35.45 1.18 -9.56
CA ASN A 306 36.84 0.75 -9.42
C ASN A 306 37.81 1.60 -10.25
N ASN A 307 37.38 2.06 -11.43
CA ASN A 307 38.15 2.98 -12.27
C ASN A 307 38.50 4.31 -11.57
N ARG A 308 37.70 4.76 -10.60
CA ARG A 308 37.92 6.03 -9.88
C ARG A 308 39.00 5.93 -8.80
N TYR A 309 39.19 4.76 -8.21
CA TYR A 309 40.03 4.59 -7.01
C TYR A 309 41.19 3.61 -7.20
N GLY A 310 41.35 3.02 -8.39
CA GLY A 310 42.47 2.12 -8.70
C GLY A 310 42.39 0.76 -7.98
N TYR A 311 41.19 0.32 -7.59
CA TYR A 311 40.97 -1.00 -7.00
C TYR A 311 40.80 -2.08 -8.07
N ASP A 312 41.04 -3.35 -7.70
CA ASP A 312 40.79 -4.50 -8.56
C ASP A 312 39.28 -4.71 -8.82
N GLU A 313 38.92 -5.47 -9.85
CA GLU A 313 37.52 -5.75 -10.23
C GLU A 313 36.71 -6.50 -9.15
N THR A 314 37.36 -6.93 -8.07
CA THR A 314 36.79 -7.72 -6.99
C THR A 314 36.55 -6.92 -5.72
N THR A 315 37.08 -5.70 -5.60
CA THR A 315 36.83 -4.85 -4.43
C THR A 315 35.78 -3.78 -4.74
N LEU A 316 34.68 -3.79 -4.00
CA LEU A 316 33.75 -2.68 -3.90
C LEU A 316 34.13 -1.82 -2.69
N THR A 317 34.62 -0.62 -2.92
CA THR A 317 34.70 0.37 -1.83
C THR A 317 33.37 1.08 -1.68
N GLY A 318 33.01 1.38 -0.42
CA GLY A 318 31.93 2.28 -0.04
C GLY A 318 32.16 3.62 -0.73
N GLY A 319 31.61 3.69 -1.93
CA GLY A 319 32.07 4.57 -2.96
C GLY A 319 30.98 5.53 -3.35
N THR A 320 31.45 6.67 -3.81
CA THR A 320 30.68 7.73 -4.48
C THR A 320 29.54 7.22 -5.36
N VAL A 321 29.70 6.11 -6.09
CA VAL A 321 28.75 5.65 -7.11
C VAL A 321 27.50 4.97 -6.52
N PHE A 322 27.64 4.07 -5.56
CA PHE A 322 26.50 3.34 -4.98
C PHE A 322 25.67 4.22 -4.07
N THR A 323 26.32 5.06 -3.26
CA THR A 323 25.64 6.09 -2.47
C THR A 323 24.86 7.02 -3.42
N ARG A 324 25.48 7.52 -4.51
CA ARG A 324 24.79 8.34 -5.53
C ARG A 324 23.60 7.64 -6.18
N SER A 325 23.71 6.34 -6.46
CA SER A 325 22.60 5.54 -7.01
C SER A 325 21.42 5.48 -6.05
N GLY A 326 21.70 5.35 -4.75
CA GLY A 326 20.70 5.47 -3.69
C GLY A 326 19.98 6.81 -3.73
N TYR A 327 20.72 7.91 -3.80
CA TYR A 327 20.15 9.26 -3.94
C TYR A 327 19.33 9.42 -5.22
N LEU A 328 19.79 8.88 -6.32
CA LEU A 328 19.08 8.98 -7.59
C LEU A 328 17.78 8.19 -7.56
N SER A 329 17.75 7.02 -6.93
CA SER A 329 16.52 6.23 -6.75
C SER A 329 15.40 7.03 -6.07
N THR A 330 15.74 8.10 -5.35
CA THR A 330 14.77 8.94 -4.67
C THR A 330 13.97 9.87 -5.57
N LEU A 331 14.38 10.06 -6.82
CA LEU A 331 13.78 11.04 -7.73
C LEU A 331 12.51 10.52 -8.43
N GLY A 332 12.41 9.21 -8.65
CA GLY A 332 11.34 8.59 -9.44
C GLY A 332 11.41 8.88 -10.95
N LYS A 333 12.51 9.50 -11.40
CA LYS A 333 12.83 9.68 -12.82
C LYS A 333 14.33 9.85 -13.00
N LEU A 334 14.87 9.25 -14.04
CA LEU A 334 16.24 9.45 -14.48
C LEU A 334 16.27 9.41 -16.00
N ARG A 335 16.69 10.51 -16.62
CA ARG A 335 16.70 10.67 -18.08
C ARG A 335 15.32 10.41 -18.69
N SER A 336 15.23 9.51 -19.66
CA SER A 336 13.99 9.11 -20.34
C SER A 336 13.14 8.11 -19.55
N ARG A 337 13.59 7.67 -18.38
CA ARG A 337 12.93 6.60 -17.61
C ARG A 337 12.30 7.14 -16.33
N ASP A 338 10.98 7.01 -16.23
CA ASP A 338 10.24 7.13 -14.97
C ASP A 338 10.30 5.79 -14.21
N TYR A 339 10.35 5.83 -12.89
CA TYR A 339 10.33 4.65 -12.02
C TYR A 339 9.74 5.00 -10.65
N THR A 340 9.40 4.00 -9.85
CA THR A 340 8.89 4.20 -8.50
C THR A 340 10.02 4.68 -7.58
N PRO A 341 9.87 5.79 -6.83
CA PRO A 341 10.89 6.24 -5.89
C PRO A 341 11.34 5.13 -4.93
N GLY A 342 12.65 4.92 -4.83
CA GLY A 342 13.28 3.85 -4.06
C GLY A 342 13.68 2.61 -4.88
N ASP A 343 13.31 2.53 -6.17
CA ASP A 343 13.72 1.44 -7.05
C ASP A 343 15.18 1.62 -7.50
N LEU A 344 16.11 1.01 -6.75
CA LEU A 344 17.54 1.01 -7.11
C LEU A 344 17.83 0.20 -8.38
N THR A 345 17.05 -0.86 -8.65
CA THR A 345 17.27 -1.73 -9.81
C THR A 345 17.02 -0.95 -11.11
N ALA A 346 15.96 -0.13 -11.15
CA ALA A 346 15.67 0.75 -12.28
C ALA A 346 16.78 1.78 -12.53
N VAL A 347 17.40 2.32 -11.48
CA VAL A 347 18.55 3.25 -11.60
C VAL A 347 19.76 2.56 -12.21
N LEU A 348 20.09 1.35 -11.74
CA LEU A 348 21.21 0.56 -12.26
C LEU A 348 20.99 0.19 -13.74
N GLN A 349 19.77 -0.20 -14.10
CA GLN A 349 19.40 -0.46 -15.50
C GLN A 349 19.53 0.80 -16.35
N ALA A 350 19.05 1.94 -15.86
CA ALA A 350 19.18 3.21 -16.58
C ALA A 350 20.63 3.60 -16.85
N TYR A 351 21.55 3.36 -15.92
CA TYR A 351 22.98 3.60 -16.15
C TYR A 351 23.54 2.73 -17.27
N GLN A 352 23.20 1.44 -17.25
CA GLN A 352 23.66 0.49 -18.25
C GLN A 352 23.09 0.79 -19.65
N GLU A 353 21.78 1.03 -19.75
CA GLU A 353 21.08 1.30 -21.01
C GLU A 353 21.57 2.61 -21.65
N ASN A 354 21.73 3.67 -20.84
CA ASN A 354 22.16 4.98 -21.32
C ASN A 354 23.69 5.13 -21.36
N ARG A 355 24.45 4.11 -20.94
CA ARG A 355 25.92 4.13 -20.83
C ARG A 355 26.43 5.38 -20.09
N LEU A 356 25.80 5.72 -18.98
CA LEU A 356 26.13 6.94 -18.23
C LEU A 356 27.57 6.87 -17.72
N SER A 357 28.30 7.98 -17.86
CA SER A 357 29.62 8.13 -17.27
C SER A 357 29.53 8.49 -15.78
N LEU A 358 30.66 8.45 -15.07
CA LEU A 358 30.72 8.94 -13.69
C LEU A 358 30.32 10.41 -13.59
N ASP A 359 30.70 11.23 -14.56
CA ASP A 359 30.38 12.66 -14.59
C ASP A 359 28.86 12.89 -14.77
N ASP A 360 28.20 12.03 -15.56
CA ASP A 360 26.74 12.08 -15.71
C ASP A 360 26.03 11.75 -14.40
N ILE A 361 26.49 10.72 -13.68
CA ILE A 361 25.98 10.33 -12.35
C ILE A 361 26.25 11.45 -11.35
N ASP A 362 27.42 12.09 -11.42
CA ASP A 362 27.81 13.20 -10.57
C ASP A 362 26.86 14.39 -10.71
N ARG A 363 26.58 14.78 -11.96
CA ARG A 363 25.62 15.84 -12.29
C ARG A 363 24.20 15.51 -11.81
N ASP A 364 23.70 14.31 -12.08
CA ASP A 364 22.34 13.92 -11.71
C ASP A 364 22.20 13.82 -10.18
N TYR A 365 23.21 13.27 -9.50
CA TYR A 365 23.24 13.21 -8.04
C TYR A 365 23.13 14.59 -7.42
N TYR A 366 23.86 15.56 -7.96
CA TYR A 366 23.82 16.93 -7.45
C TYR A 366 22.44 17.56 -7.57
N SER A 367 21.68 17.23 -8.63
CA SER A 367 20.27 17.60 -8.75
C SER A 367 19.41 16.94 -7.66
N SER A 368 19.63 15.65 -7.38
CA SER A 368 18.88 14.93 -6.32
C SER A 368 19.11 15.49 -4.92
N MET A 369 20.34 15.89 -4.60
CA MET A 369 20.72 16.45 -3.29
C MET A 369 19.98 17.73 -2.94
N ARG A 370 19.55 18.53 -3.93
CA ARG A 370 18.74 19.74 -3.71
C ARG A 370 17.41 19.41 -3.02
N THR A 371 16.90 18.20 -3.23
CA THR A 371 15.62 17.77 -2.66
C THR A 371 15.75 17.12 -1.27
N LEU A 372 16.99 16.81 -0.86
CA LEU A 372 17.31 15.94 0.26
C LEU A 372 18.67 16.31 0.86
N VAL A 373 18.82 17.57 1.29
CA VAL A 373 20.05 17.99 1.95
C VAL A 373 20.18 17.30 3.30
N ILE A 374 21.32 16.64 3.52
CA ILE A 374 21.57 15.84 4.72
C ILE A 374 21.55 16.75 5.96
N GLY A 375 20.80 16.38 7.00
CA GLY A 375 20.74 17.11 8.28
C GLY A 375 20.06 18.48 8.22
N PHE A 376 19.49 18.85 7.06
CA PHE A 376 18.91 20.17 6.88
C PHE A 376 17.57 20.31 7.60
N ASP A 377 16.76 19.26 7.70
CA ASP A 377 15.53 19.25 8.49
C ASP A 377 15.80 19.49 9.99
N ASN A 378 16.85 18.88 10.55
CA ASN A 378 17.28 19.13 11.92
C ASN A 378 17.73 20.59 12.08
N THR A 379 18.48 21.12 11.12
CA THR A 379 18.88 22.53 11.10
C THR A 379 17.67 23.46 11.13
N LEU A 380 16.70 23.24 10.24
CA LEU A 380 15.46 24.03 10.17
C LEU A 380 14.61 23.91 11.44
N THR A 381 14.59 22.74 12.06
CA THR A 381 13.90 22.51 13.35
C THR A 381 14.58 23.29 14.48
N LYS A 382 15.93 23.23 14.58
CA LYS A 382 16.70 23.94 15.61
C LYS A 382 16.62 25.46 15.48
N LEU A 383 16.47 25.96 14.25
CA LEU A 383 16.26 27.39 13.97
C LEU A 383 14.80 27.84 14.18
N GLY A 384 13.87 26.92 14.44
CA GLY A 384 12.45 27.24 14.61
C GLY A 384 11.70 27.51 13.30
N HIS A 385 12.31 27.24 12.14
CA HIS A 385 11.61 27.29 10.85
C HIS A 385 10.62 26.14 10.70
N ILE A 386 10.94 24.98 11.30
CA ILE A 386 10.02 23.86 11.42
C ILE A 386 9.56 23.77 12.87
N VAL A 387 8.25 23.91 13.07
CA VAL A 387 7.58 23.65 14.34
C VAL A 387 6.70 22.42 14.17
N GLN A 388 6.73 21.50 15.13
CA GLN A 388 6.01 20.24 15.04
C GLN A 388 5.28 19.92 16.34
N ASP A 389 4.06 19.41 16.18
CA ASP A 389 3.27 18.79 17.22
C ASP A 389 3.14 17.29 16.93
N LYS A 390 2.27 16.61 17.68
CA LYS A 390 2.02 15.17 17.50
C LYS A 390 1.57 14.85 16.07
N ASP A 391 0.56 15.56 15.59
CA ASP A 391 -0.13 15.26 14.33
C ASP A 391 0.11 16.30 13.21
N SER A 392 0.72 17.44 13.53
CA SER A 392 0.96 18.53 12.60
C SER A 392 2.42 18.98 12.55
N SER A 393 2.81 19.52 11.41
CA SER A 393 4.07 20.24 11.26
C SER A 393 3.88 21.47 10.38
N THR A 394 4.60 22.53 10.72
CA THR A 394 4.56 23.82 10.02
C THR A 394 5.96 24.23 9.61
N LEU A 395 6.13 24.56 8.33
CA LEU A 395 7.31 25.24 7.80
C LEU A 395 7.00 26.72 7.61
N THR A 396 7.83 27.60 8.20
CA THR A 396 7.80 29.05 7.94
C THR A 396 9.10 29.46 7.25
N VAL A 397 8.99 29.85 5.98
CA VAL A 397 10.13 30.36 5.20
C VAL A 397 10.22 31.88 5.36
N PRO A 398 11.36 32.43 5.80
CA PRO A 398 11.50 33.88 5.96
C PRO A 398 11.45 34.59 4.61
N ALA A 399 10.90 35.81 4.59
CA ALA A 399 10.80 36.61 3.36
C ALA A 399 12.14 37.06 2.77
N VAL A 400 13.22 36.97 3.55
CA VAL A 400 14.61 37.20 3.11
C VAL A 400 15.47 36.11 3.74
N ILE A 401 16.32 35.47 2.94
CA ILE A 401 17.17 34.35 3.40
C ILE A 401 18.63 34.78 3.39
N ASP A 402 19.21 34.96 4.59
CA ASP A 402 20.66 35.08 4.74
C ASP A 402 21.31 33.69 4.64
N PHE A 403 21.79 33.36 3.44
CA PHE A 403 22.39 32.06 3.20
C PHE A 403 23.67 31.83 4.01
N GLU A 404 24.55 32.83 4.13
CA GLU A 404 25.83 32.63 4.80
C GLU A 404 25.64 32.32 6.28
N ARG A 405 24.66 32.98 6.92
CA ARG A 405 24.22 32.63 8.27
C ARG A 405 23.62 31.22 8.33
N LEU A 406 22.72 30.88 7.42
CA LEU A 406 22.08 29.57 7.39
C LEU A 406 23.10 28.43 7.19
N ASP A 407 24.10 28.62 6.35
CA ASP A 407 25.19 27.67 6.11
C ASP A 407 26.07 27.50 7.33
N GLY A 408 26.39 28.60 8.02
CA GLY A 408 27.09 28.58 9.30
C GLY A 408 26.32 27.80 10.39
N ASP A 409 25.01 28.06 10.50
CA ASP A 409 24.13 27.35 11.44
C ASP A 409 24.00 25.86 11.08
N HIS A 410 23.87 25.54 9.79
CA HIS A 410 23.85 24.16 9.31
C HIS A 410 25.14 23.41 9.67
N ALA A 411 26.30 24.01 9.43
CA ALA A 411 27.58 23.42 9.82
C ALA A 411 27.67 23.18 11.33
N ARG A 412 27.17 24.12 12.14
CA ARG A 412 27.12 23.98 13.60
C ARG A 412 26.23 22.81 14.05
N TYR A 413 25.06 22.63 13.44
CA TYR A 413 24.14 21.56 13.83
C TYR A 413 24.50 20.18 13.27
N CYS A 414 25.28 20.12 12.18
CA CYS A 414 25.81 18.88 11.62
C CYS A 414 27.09 18.39 12.31
N ALA A 415 27.83 19.27 13.00
CA ALA A 415 29.09 18.93 13.65
C ALA A 415 28.98 17.80 14.71
N PRO A 416 27.96 17.75 15.59
CA PRO A 416 27.85 16.71 16.61
C PRO A 416 27.75 15.28 16.05
N THR A 417 27.19 15.13 14.86
CA THR A 417 26.98 13.83 14.18
C THR A 417 27.97 13.59 13.04
N ASN A 418 29.01 14.43 12.91
CA ASN A 418 29.98 14.40 11.81
C ASN A 418 29.32 14.38 10.42
N THR A 419 28.13 14.95 10.31
CA THR A 419 27.39 15.06 9.06
C THR A 419 28.07 16.09 8.17
N ASN A 420 28.28 15.76 6.89
CA ASN A 420 28.96 16.67 5.97
C ASN A 420 28.06 17.84 5.57
N SER A 421 28.29 18.99 6.21
CA SER A 421 27.53 20.22 5.97
C SER A 421 27.87 20.91 4.64
N ALA A 422 28.98 20.55 3.98
CA ALA A 422 29.38 21.16 2.71
C ALA A 422 28.37 20.91 1.59
N HIS A 423 27.47 19.94 1.76
CA HIS A 423 26.38 19.67 0.83
C HIS A 423 25.38 20.81 0.72
N LEU A 424 25.15 21.63 1.75
CA LEU A 424 24.27 22.79 1.63
C LEU A 424 24.93 23.86 0.75
N ARG A 425 26.18 24.24 1.06
CA ARG A 425 26.97 25.22 0.30
C ARG A 425 27.06 24.86 -1.18
N ALA A 426 27.51 23.64 -1.49
CA ALA A 426 27.71 23.18 -2.86
C ALA A 426 26.46 23.22 -3.75
N ARG A 427 25.25 23.23 -3.15
CA ARG A 427 23.96 23.21 -3.84
C ARG A 427 23.29 24.57 -3.90
N SER A 428 23.63 25.44 -2.96
CA SER A 428 23.27 26.87 -3.02
C SER A 428 24.11 27.64 -4.05
N SER A 429 25.36 27.23 -4.27
CA SER A 429 26.36 27.98 -5.06
C SER A 429 26.52 27.49 -6.51
N THR A 430 26.00 26.31 -6.86
CA THR A 430 26.03 25.81 -8.24
C THR A 430 24.98 26.54 -9.07
N TYR A 431 25.41 27.67 -9.63
CA TYR A 431 24.79 28.39 -10.75
C TYR A 431 24.52 27.49 -11.99
N GLU A 432 25.07 26.27 -12.04
CA GLU A 432 25.04 25.36 -13.20
C GLU A 432 23.70 24.66 -13.46
N TYR A 433 22.72 24.74 -12.56
CA TYR A 433 21.36 24.22 -12.82
C TYR A 433 20.30 25.31 -12.76
N ASN A 434 20.65 26.46 -13.32
CA ASN A 434 19.70 27.44 -13.81
C ASN A 434 19.60 27.22 -15.33
N PRO A 435 18.82 26.24 -15.83
CA PRO A 435 18.74 26.01 -17.28
C PRO A 435 18.24 27.26 -18.03
N THR A 436 17.64 28.23 -17.31
CA THR A 436 17.15 29.52 -17.80
C THR A 436 17.96 30.73 -17.33
N GLY A 437 18.90 30.61 -16.39
CA GLY A 437 19.69 31.75 -15.86
C GLY A 437 18.92 32.76 -14.97
N THR A 438 17.69 32.46 -14.53
CA THR A 438 16.77 33.45 -13.92
C THR A 438 16.61 33.40 -12.39
N ARG A 439 16.91 32.28 -11.71
CA ARG A 439 16.68 32.16 -10.25
C ARG A 439 17.84 32.66 -9.38
N THR A 440 17.51 33.38 -8.31
CA THR A 440 18.42 33.83 -7.25
C THR A 440 18.80 32.69 -6.29
N ARG A 441 19.90 32.87 -5.55
CA ARG A 441 20.35 31.92 -4.52
C ARG A 441 19.31 31.74 -3.41
N GLU A 442 18.64 32.82 -3.01
CA GLU A 442 17.60 32.80 -1.98
C GLU A 442 16.38 31.97 -2.41
N GLU A 443 15.88 32.19 -3.63
CA GLU A 443 14.78 31.41 -4.19
C GLU A 443 15.10 29.91 -4.25
N ASN A 444 16.34 29.54 -4.57
CA ASN A 444 16.75 28.15 -4.59
C ASN A 444 16.73 27.51 -3.18
N VAL A 445 17.23 28.24 -2.18
CA VAL A 445 17.25 27.79 -0.78
C VAL A 445 15.83 27.67 -0.22
N ALA A 446 14.93 28.61 -0.55
CA ALA A 446 13.52 28.54 -0.16
C ALA A 446 12.85 27.24 -0.65
N VAL A 447 13.12 26.84 -1.90
CA VAL A 447 12.63 25.56 -2.43
C VAL A 447 13.26 24.36 -1.74
N MET A 448 14.56 24.42 -1.43
CA MET A 448 15.23 23.36 -0.66
C MET A 448 14.59 23.17 0.73
N MET A 449 14.18 24.25 1.39
CA MET A 449 13.46 24.18 2.67
C MET A 449 12.11 23.45 2.51
N VAL A 450 11.34 23.77 1.46
CA VAL A 450 10.06 23.11 1.15
C VAL A 450 10.24 21.61 0.91
N PHE A 451 11.23 21.23 0.09
CA PHE A 451 11.51 19.81 -0.18
C PHE A 451 11.95 19.05 1.05
N ALA A 452 12.88 19.61 1.83
CA ALA A 452 13.36 19.01 3.06
C ALA A 452 12.20 18.79 4.05
N PHE A 453 11.32 19.79 4.19
CA PHE A 453 10.16 19.70 5.07
C PHE A 453 9.17 18.60 4.66
N ILE A 454 8.75 18.59 3.39
CA ILE A 454 7.78 17.62 2.87
C ILE A 454 8.27 16.19 3.08
N ARG A 455 9.57 15.95 2.84
CA ARG A 455 10.17 14.63 2.97
C ARG A 455 10.41 14.22 4.43
N ALA A 456 10.93 15.12 5.25
CA ALA A 456 11.27 14.83 6.64
C ALA A 456 10.03 14.71 7.54
N LYS A 457 8.93 15.39 7.22
CA LYS A 457 7.69 15.40 8.02
C LYS A 457 6.53 14.68 7.36
N SER A 458 6.81 13.83 6.38
CA SER A 458 5.78 13.13 5.60
C SER A 458 4.88 12.21 6.42
N LYS A 459 5.27 11.79 7.63
CA LYS A 459 4.41 10.97 8.52
C LYS A 459 3.45 11.79 9.39
N LYS A 460 3.41 13.11 9.24
CA LYS A 460 2.46 13.99 9.94
C LYS A 460 1.14 14.05 9.17
N ARG A 461 0.04 14.17 9.92
CA ARG A 461 -1.32 14.20 9.34
C ARG A 461 -1.60 15.51 8.61
N LEU A 462 -1.14 16.62 9.18
CA LEU A 462 -1.30 17.97 8.62
C LEU A 462 0.07 18.59 8.38
N LEU A 463 0.30 19.03 7.15
CA LEU A 463 1.46 19.84 6.79
C LEU A 463 1.00 21.26 6.45
N THR A 464 1.60 22.24 7.11
CA THR A 464 1.40 23.66 6.81
C THR A 464 2.67 24.27 6.25
N ILE A 465 2.59 24.93 5.09
CA ILE A 465 3.72 25.59 4.45
C ILE A 465 3.40 27.06 4.24
N ASP A 466 4.07 27.91 5.02
CA ASP A 466 4.09 29.36 4.81
C ASP A 466 5.31 29.73 3.96
N LEU A 467 5.08 29.81 2.65
CA LEU A 467 6.07 30.21 1.66
C LEU A 467 5.71 31.60 1.09
N PRO A 468 6.56 32.62 1.29
CA PRO A 468 6.36 33.96 0.75
C PRO A 468 6.01 33.95 -0.74
N ALA A 469 5.09 34.84 -1.16
CA ALA A 469 4.52 34.83 -2.51
C ALA A 469 5.54 35.08 -3.65
N HIS A 470 6.70 35.67 -3.36
CA HIS A 470 7.74 35.87 -4.37
C HIS A 470 8.57 34.59 -4.63
N PHE A 471 8.61 33.65 -3.69
CA PHE A 471 9.20 32.33 -3.90
C PHE A 471 8.18 31.41 -4.58
N GLN A 472 8.39 31.07 -5.85
CA GLN A 472 7.50 30.16 -6.60
C GLN A 472 8.22 28.88 -7.00
N LEU A 473 7.57 27.72 -6.85
CA LEU A 473 8.05 26.44 -7.37
C LEU A 473 7.83 26.37 -8.88
N THR A 474 8.81 25.85 -9.62
CA THR A 474 8.64 25.54 -11.05
C THR A 474 7.69 24.35 -11.25
N ALA A 475 7.21 24.12 -12.48
CA ALA A 475 6.32 22.99 -12.77
C ALA A 475 6.95 21.62 -12.43
N GLU A 476 8.26 21.45 -12.69
CA GLU A 476 8.99 20.24 -12.32
C GLU A 476 9.08 20.05 -10.80
N GLU A 477 9.31 21.14 -10.06
CA GLU A 477 9.37 21.14 -8.59
C GLU A 477 8.01 20.83 -7.97
N GLN A 478 6.93 21.37 -8.54
CA GLN A 478 5.56 21.03 -8.15
C GLN A 478 5.28 19.54 -8.40
N GLN A 479 5.65 19.01 -9.57
CA GLN A 479 5.47 17.60 -9.90
C GLN A 479 6.27 16.68 -8.97
N PHE A 480 7.46 17.11 -8.54
CA PHE A 480 8.26 16.39 -7.55
C PHE A 480 7.54 16.29 -6.20
N VAL A 481 6.97 17.39 -5.70
CA VAL A 481 6.17 17.38 -4.46
C VAL A 481 4.98 16.43 -4.59
N VAL A 482 4.26 16.52 -5.71
CA VAL A 482 3.11 15.66 -5.98
C VAL A 482 3.54 14.19 -5.95
N ARG A 483 4.57 13.80 -6.71
CA ARG A 483 5.07 12.41 -6.75
C ARG A 483 5.49 11.90 -5.37
N THR A 484 6.12 12.74 -4.56
CA THR A 484 6.55 12.40 -3.20
C THR A 484 5.34 12.09 -2.32
N LEU A 485 4.29 12.91 -2.37
CA LEU A 485 3.09 12.72 -1.54
C LEU A 485 2.11 11.67 -2.09
N LEU A 486 2.13 11.35 -3.40
CA LEU A 486 1.37 10.23 -3.97
C LEU A 486 1.68 8.90 -3.29
N GLN A 487 2.96 8.69 -2.96
CA GLN A 487 3.47 7.49 -2.27
C GLN A 487 3.38 7.59 -0.75
N ASN A 488 2.79 8.65 -0.21
CA ASN A 488 2.66 8.86 1.22
C ASN A 488 1.22 8.59 1.70
N PRO A 489 1.02 7.77 2.74
CA PRO A 489 -0.32 7.47 3.27
C PRO A 489 -0.75 8.33 4.47
N PHE A 490 0.14 9.15 5.03
CA PHE A 490 -0.06 9.79 6.33
C PHE A 490 -0.60 11.22 6.21
N VAL A 491 -0.14 11.99 5.23
CA VAL A 491 -0.57 13.38 5.04
C VAL A 491 -2.02 13.39 4.54
N THR A 492 -2.95 13.82 5.39
CA THR A 492 -4.38 13.92 5.06
C THR A 492 -4.80 15.33 4.69
N GLU A 493 -4.02 16.33 5.10
CA GLU A 493 -4.29 17.74 4.84
C GLU A 493 -2.99 18.46 4.52
N LEU A 494 -3.03 19.31 3.50
CA LEU A 494 -1.96 20.22 3.12
C LEU A 494 -2.51 21.65 3.15
N ASP A 495 -2.02 22.44 4.10
CA ASP A 495 -2.35 23.85 4.21
C ASP A 495 -1.22 24.70 3.64
N VAL A 496 -1.58 25.61 2.76
CA VAL A 496 -0.64 26.45 2.02
C VAL A 496 -1.24 27.84 1.96
N GLY A 497 -0.43 28.85 2.23
CA GLY A 497 -0.85 30.25 2.20
C GLY A 497 -1.22 30.72 0.78
N ALA A 498 -1.13 32.03 0.53
CA ALA A 498 -1.49 32.63 -0.76
C ALA A 498 -0.52 32.29 -1.94
N ASN A 499 0.42 31.36 -1.75
CA ASN A 499 1.43 31.01 -2.75
C ASN A 499 0.81 30.20 -3.91
N ARG A 500 0.80 30.76 -5.12
CA ARG A 500 0.15 30.16 -6.30
C ARG A 500 0.70 28.78 -6.66
N SER A 501 2.03 28.60 -6.65
CA SER A 501 2.64 27.32 -6.98
C SER A 501 2.28 26.22 -5.98
N LEU A 502 2.18 26.55 -4.69
CA LEU A 502 1.75 25.60 -3.66
C LEU A 502 0.23 25.33 -3.70
N GLN A 503 -0.59 26.32 -4.07
CA GLN A 503 -2.02 26.09 -4.30
C GLN A 503 -2.25 25.10 -5.46
N ALA A 504 -1.49 25.21 -6.54
CA ALA A 504 -1.54 24.24 -7.65
C ALA A 504 -1.13 22.83 -7.19
N VAL A 505 -0.09 22.71 -6.35
CA VAL A 505 0.31 21.43 -5.73
C VAL A 505 -0.81 20.86 -4.86
N LYS A 506 -1.42 21.69 -4.00
CA LYS A 506 -2.55 21.29 -3.15
C LYS A 506 -3.72 20.78 -3.98
N GLU A 507 -4.11 21.50 -5.05
CA GLU A 507 -5.18 21.09 -5.96
C GLU A 507 -4.90 19.74 -6.63
N ALA A 508 -3.66 19.51 -7.09
CA ALA A 508 -3.25 18.24 -7.68
C ALA A 508 -3.25 17.08 -6.67
N LEU A 509 -3.06 17.35 -5.38
CA LEU A 509 -3.00 16.36 -4.32
C LEU A 509 -4.35 16.03 -3.68
N ILE A 510 -5.43 16.77 -3.98
CA ILE A 510 -6.78 16.54 -3.42
C ILE A 510 -7.17 15.05 -3.41
N PRO A 511 -7.04 14.29 -4.52
CA PRO A 511 -7.40 12.87 -4.52
C PRO A 511 -6.58 12.03 -3.53
N THR A 512 -5.29 12.35 -3.38
CA THR A 512 -4.36 11.63 -2.50
C THR A 512 -4.60 11.96 -1.04
N LEU A 513 -4.86 13.23 -0.72
CA LEU A 513 -5.23 13.67 0.62
C LEU A 513 -6.55 13.01 1.06
N ALA A 514 -7.53 12.92 0.15
CA ALA A 514 -8.79 12.23 0.39
C ALA A 514 -8.63 10.72 0.62
N ARG A 515 -7.79 10.05 -0.20
CA ARG A 515 -7.40 8.65 0.01
C ARG A 515 -6.80 8.44 1.39
N ASN A 516 -5.84 9.27 1.79
CA ASN A 516 -5.17 9.16 3.08
C ASN A 516 -6.14 9.42 4.24
N ARG A 517 -7.02 10.42 4.10
CA ARG A 517 -8.09 10.69 5.08
C ARG A 517 -9.02 9.50 5.23
N TRP A 518 -9.38 8.85 4.13
CA TRP A 518 -10.22 7.66 4.14
C TRP A 518 -9.55 6.47 4.84
N LEU A 519 -8.30 6.18 4.50
CA LEU A 519 -7.51 5.13 5.16
C LEU A 519 -7.39 5.40 6.66
N ALA A 520 -7.07 6.63 7.05
CA ALA A 520 -6.98 7.02 8.46
C ALA A 520 -8.33 6.85 9.19
N ALA A 521 -9.45 7.19 8.55
CA ALA A 521 -10.79 7.02 9.11
C ALA A 521 -11.16 5.55 9.32
N CYS A 522 -10.68 4.66 8.45
CA CYS A 522 -10.84 3.21 8.59
C CYS A 522 -9.94 2.58 9.67
N GLY A 523 -9.09 3.39 10.32
CA GLY A 523 -8.11 2.90 11.28
C GLY A 523 -6.96 2.10 10.64
N TYR A 524 -6.79 2.19 9.32
CA TYR A 524 -5.70 1.55 8.60
C TYR A 524 -4.37 2.12 9.09
N ARG A 525 -3.46 1.22 9.44
CA ARG A 525 -2.12 1.56 9.92
C ARG A 525 -1.15 1.34 8.77
N PRO A 526 -0.78 2.37 8.01
CA PRO A 526 0.07 2.17 6.86
C PRO A 526 1.47 1.67 7.28
N PRO A 527 2.01 0.63 6.60
CA PRO A 527 3.45 0.39 6.62
C PRO A 527 4.18 1.53 5.91
N LEU A 528 5.52 1.51 5.94
CA LEU A 528 6.33 2.40 5.10
C LEU A 528 5.96 2.39 3.61
N ILE A 529 5.60 1.23 3.04
CA ILE A 529 5.23 1.06 1.62
C ILE A 529 4.08 0.07 1.50
N ASP A 530 3.05 0.45 0.74
CA ASP A 530 1.96 -0.43 0.29
C ASP A 530 1.36 0.13 -1.00
N ASN A 531 0.47 -0.63 -1.64
CA ASN A 531 -0.45 -0.10 -2.63
C ASN A 531 -1.63 0.58 -1.93
N PHE A 532 -1.41 1.80 -1.43
CA PHE A 532 -2.41 2.54 -0.66
C PHE A 532 -3.72 2.78 -1.42
N TRP A 533 -3.67 2.88 -2.75
CA TRP A 533 -4.87 2.96 -3.57
C TRP A 533 -5.67 1.65 -3.59
N LYS A 534 -4.99 0.50 -3.69
CA LYS A 534 -5.64 -0.82 -3.56
C LYS A 534 -6.27 -0.98 -2.18
N GLN A 535 -5.59 -0.54 -1.11
CA GLN A 535 -6.15 -0.58 0.25
C GLN A 535 -7.35 0.35 0.40
N ALA A 536 -7.28 1.58 -0.12
CA ALA A 536 -8.40 2.51 -0.07
C ALA A 536 -9.64 1.98 -0.82
N ALA A 537 -9.43 1.35 -1.97
CA ALA A 537 -10.48 0.64 -2.72
C ALA A 537 -11.09 -0.52 -1.92
N LYS A 538 -10.25 -1.36 -1.31
CA LYS A 538 -10.72 -2.45 -0.42
C LYS A 538 -11.61 -1.90 0.70
N HIS A 539 -11.14 -0.90 1.43
CA HIS A 539 -11.90 -0.30 2.55
C HIS A 539 -13.15 0.42 2.08
N TRP A 540 -13.13 1.09 0.92
CA TRP A 540 -14.33 1.65 0.31
C TRP A 540 -15.38 0.56 0.10
N LEU A 541 -15.03 -0.52 -0.59
CA LEU A 541 -15.95 -1.62 -0.87
C LEU A 541 -16.51 -2.26 0.42
N ILE A 542 -15.65 -2.57 1.39
CA ILE A 542 -16.11 -3.09 2.70
C ILE A 542 -17.11 -2.12 3.35
N HIS A 543 -16.83 -0.82 3.34
CA HIS A 543 -17.71 0.16 3.96
C HIS A 543 -19.10 0.24 3.32
N LEU A 544 -19.19 0.08 1.98
CA LEU A 544 -20.48 0.02 1.29
C LEU A 544 -21.32 -1.19 1.72
N HIS A 545 -20.67 -2.30 2.05
CA HIS A 545 -21.35 -3.45 2.63
C HIS A 545 -21.82 -3.16 4.07
N GLU A 546 -20.95 -2.56 4.90
CA GLU A 546 -21.28 -2.27 6.30
C GLU A 546 -22.36 -1.20 6.48
N GLN A 547 -22.53 -0.30 5.50
CA GLN A 547 -23.45 0.84 5.56
C GLN A 547 -24.53 0.80 4.47
N PRO A 548 -25.58 -0.02 4.60
CA PRO A 548 -26.66 -0.09 3.60
C PRO A 548 -27.43 1.23 3.45
N THR A 549 -27.36 2.11 4.44
CA THR A 549 -28.02 3.44 4.43
C THR A 549 -27.14 4.56 3.88
N ILE A 550 -26.05 4.23 3.15
CA ILE A 550 -25.05 5.20 2.70
C ILE A 550 -25.64 6.35 1.88
N LEU A 551 -26.76 6.12 1.18
CA LEU A 551 -27.42 7.14 0.34
C LEU A 551 -28.20 8.17 1.14
N GLU A 552 -28.55 7.87 2.40
CA GLU A 552 -29.26 8.80 3.27
C GLU A 552 -28.35 9.97 3.70
N ALA A 553 -28.96 11.12 3.98
CA ALA A 553 -28.27 12.32 4.46
C ALA A 553 -27.96 12.23 5.97
N LYS A 554 -27.07 11.31 6.35
CA LYS A 554 -26.64 11.11 7.74
C LYS A 554 -25.23 11.66 7.96
N ALA A 555 -25.03 12.32 9.10
CA ALA A 555 -23.74 12.92 9.47
C ALA A 555 -22.58 11.91 9.52
N GLU A 556 -22.85 10.64 9.84
CA GLU A 556 -21.85 9.57 9.87
C GLU A 556 -21.29 9.22 8.48
N HIS A 557 -22.04 9.49 7.40
CA HIS A 557 -21.63 9.19 6.01
C HIS A 557 -20.86 10.32 5.35
N GLU A 558 -20.89 11.53 5.93
CA GLU A 558 -20.32 12.75 5.32
C GLU A 558 -18.82 12.62 5.03
N LEU A 559 -18.06 12.01 5.94
CA LEU A 559 -16.62 11.82 5.75
C LEU A 559 -16.33 10.91 4.55
N PHE A 560 -17.01 9.77 4.46
CA PHE A 560 -16.87 8.84 3.35
C PHE A 560 -17.28 9.50 2.02
N LYS A 561 -18.47 10.12 1.99
CA LYS A 561 -19.00 10.79 0.78
C LYS A 561 -18.05 11.87 0.28
N ARG A 562 -17.50 12.68 1.20
CA ARG A 562 -16.49 13.70 0.89
C ARG A 562 -15.21 13.07 0.33
N CYS A 563 -14.71 12.01 0.95
CA CYS A 563 -13.51 11.32 0.46
C CYS A 563 -13.72 10.72 -0.94
N VAL A 564 -14.87 10.06 -1.19
CA VAL A 564 -15.21 9.54 -2.53
C VAL A 564 -15.27 10.66 -3.57
N LEU A 565 -15.96 11.76 -3.24
CA LEU A 565 -16.04 12.94 -4.09
C LEU A 565 -14.65 13.50 -4.43
N GLU A 566 -13.78 13.67 -3.43
CA GLU A 566 -12.44 14.25 -3.63
C GLU A 566 -11.45 13.27 -4.30
N MET A 567 -11.56 11.95 -4.06
CA MET A 567 -10.75 10.93 -4.74
C MET A 567 -11.05 10.87 -6.26
N GLY A 568 -12.27 11.20 -6.67
CA GLY A 568 -12.66 11.35 -8.07
C GLY A 568 -12.25 10.16 -8.94
N ILE A 569 -11.78 10.45 -10.16
CA ILE A 569 -11.44 9.42 -11.18
C ILE A 569 -10.43 8.40 -10.65
N GLN A 570 -9.41 8.84 -9.92
CA GLN A 570 -8.37 7.95 -9.40
C GLN A 570 -8.94 6.93 -8.40
N GLY A 571 -9.82 7.37 -7.50
CA GLY A 571 -10.48 6.47 -6.56
C GLY A 571 -11.35 5.43 -7.26
N LEU A 572 -12.18 5.87 -8.23
CA LEU A 572 -13.04 4.96 -8.99
C LEU A 572 -12.22 3.96 -9.79
N GLU A 573 -11.17 4.39 -10.48
CA GLU A 573 -10.31 3.51 -11.27
C GLU A 573 -9.77 2.35 -10.42
N HIS A 574 -9.29 2.65 -9.22
CA HIS A 574 -8.78 1.64 -8.30
C HIS A 574 -9.87 0.76 -7.70
N ALA A 575 -11.06 1.31 -7.41
CA ALA A 575 -12.21 0.52 -6.95
C ALA A 575 -12.67 -0.48 -8.03
N LEU A 576 -12.80 -0.04 -9.29
CA LEU A 576 -13.19 -0.89 -10.41
C LEU A 576 -12.11 -1.93 -10.74
N LYS A 577 -10.83 -1.57 -10.71
CA LYS A 577 -9.72 -2.52 -10.84
C LYS A 577 -9.73 -3.57 -9.73
N PHE A 578 -10.06 -3.18 -8.49
CA PHE A 578 -10.16 -4.11 -7.38
C PHE A 578 -11.32 -5.11 -7.58
N LEU A 579 -12.47 -4.64 -8.06
CA LEU A 579 -13.62 -5.49 -8.40
C LEU A 579 -13.31 -6.45 -9.56
N ALA A 580 -12.55 -5.99 -10.55
CA ALA A 580 -12.17 -6.80 -11.72
C ALA A 580 -11.02 -7.79 -11.44
N ASP A 581 -10.31 -7.68 -10.31
CA ASP A 581 -9.15 -8.52 -9.96
C ASP A 581 -9.62 -9.94 -9.57
N PRO A 582 -9.32 -10.98 -10.39
CA PRO A 582 -9.77 -12.35 -10.10
C PRO A 582 -9.25 -12.88 -8.76
N SER A 583 -8.09 -12.39 -8.29
CA SER A 583 -7.51 -12.82 -7.00
C SER A 583 -8.30 -12.33 -5.79
N GLN A 584 -9.14 -11.31 -5.97
CA GLN A 584 -9.97 -10.74 -4.90
C GLN A 584 -11.40 -11.29 -4.93
N ARG A 585 -11.74 -12.12 -5.93
CA ARG A 585 -13.13 -12.56 -6.15
C ARG A 585 -13.69 -13.33 -4.97
N ASP A 586 -12.97 -14.33 -4.46
CA ASP A 586 -13.42 -15.13 -3.31
C ASP A 586 -13.65 -14.25 -2.07
N PHE A 587 -12.79 -13.25 -1.87
CA PHE A 587 -12.93 -12.28 -0.79
C PHE A 587 -14.19 -11.41 -0.98
N LEU A 588 -14.41 -10.88 -2.17
CA LEU A 588 -15.58 -10.05 -2.50
C LEU A 588 -16.89 -10.86 -2.40
N ASP A 589 -16.91 -12.08 -2.94
CA ASP A 589 -18.06 -12.98 -2.84
C ASP A 589 -18.37 -13.35 -1.38
N SER A 590 -17.35 -13.50 -0.52
CA SER A 590 -17.54 -13.72 0.92
C SER A 590 -18.16 -12.52 1.66
N ILE A 591 -17.94 -11.30 1.16
CA ILE A 591 -18.52 -10.08 1.73
C ILE A 591 -19.93 -9.88 1.20
N TYR A 592 -20.11 -9.87 -0.12
CA TYR A 592 -21.37 -9.43 -0.72
C TYR A 592 -22.42 -10.53 -0.84
N GLY A 593 -22.02 -11.80 -0.98
CA GLY A 593 -22.93 -12.93 -1.02
C GLY A 593 -24.13 -12.73 -1.96
N ALA A 594 -25.34 -13.00 -1.47
CA ALA A 594 -26.61 -12.83 -2.21
C ALA A 594 -27.36 -11.53 -1.83
N ASP A 595 -26.73 -10.61 -1.10
CA ASP A 595 -27.42 -9.43 -0.58
C ASP A 595 -27.57 -8.33 -1.64
N LYS A 596 -28.66 -7.57 -1.53
CA LYS A 596 -28.92 -6.37 -2.33
C LYS A 596 -28.09 -5.20 -1.79
N ARG A 597 -27.13 -4.71 -2.57
CA ARG A 597 -26.05 -3.82 -2.12
C ARG A 597 -25.93 -2.59 -3.00
N VAL A 598 -25.61 -1.46 -2.37
CA VAL A 598 -25.50 -0.15 -3.00
C VAL A 598 -24.04 0.15 -3.36
N PHE A 599 -23.80 0.61 -4.59
CA PHE A 599 -22.56 1.29 -4.95
C PHE A 599 -22.77 2.81 -4.90
N TYR A 600 -22.01 3.52 -4.06
CA TYR A 600 -22.03 5.00 -4.05
C TYR A 600 -20.91 5.58 -4.90
N ALA A 601 -21.26 6.47 -5.81
CA ALA A 601 -20.37 7.10 -6.78
C ALA A 601 -20.54 8.63 -6.77
N ALA A 602 -19.42 9.35 -6.62
CA ALA A 602 -19.41 10.80 -6.64
C ALA A 602 -18.03 11.31 -7.12
N CYS A 603 -18.02 12.44 -7.81
CA CYS A 603 -16.79 13.13 -8.22
C CYS A 603 -17.04 14.63 -8.42
N PRO A 604 -15.98 15.45 -8.56
CA PRO A 604 -16.12 16.87 -8.84
C PRO A 604 -16.71 17.09 -10.25
N ALA A 605 -17.42 18.21 -10.45
CA ALA A 605 -18.10 18.51 -11.72
C ALA A 605 -17.19 18.47 -12.95
N ARG A 606 -15.93 18.90 -12.81
CA ARG A 606 -14.93 18.90 -13.90
C ARG A 606 -14.55 17.51 -14.40
N ASP A 607 -14.69 16.49 -13.56
CA ASP A 607 -14.25 15.12 -13.82
C ASP A 607 -15.42 14.20 -14.22
N TYR A 608 -16.66 14.71 -14.15
CA TYR A 608 -17.88 13.92 -14.18
C TYR A 608 -18.07 13.09 -15.45
N ALA A 609 -17.84 13.69 -16.62
CA ALA A 609 -17.99 12.99 -17.90
C ALA A 609 -17.01 11.79 -18.01
N ALA A 610 -15.74 11.99 -17.64
CA ALA A 610 -14.74 10.93 -17.68
C ALA A 610 -14.99 9.86 -16.59
N TYR A 611 -15.43 10.28 -15.41
CA TYR A 611 -15.78 9.40 -14.30
C TYR A 611 -16.94 8.46 -14.65
N LEU A 612 -18.06 8.99 -15.17
CA LEU A 612 -19.19 8.17 -15.60
C LEU A 612 -18.84 7.30 -16.81
N GLY A 613 -18.02 7.80 -17.75
CA GLY A 613 -17.52 7.01 -18.87
C GLY A 613 -16.72 5.79 -18.43
N MET A 614 -15.91 5.91 -17.37
CA MET A 614 -15.16 4.79 -16.79
C MET A 614 -16.07 3.73 -16.16
N LEU A 615 -17.06 4.16 -15.36
CA LEU A 615 -18.05 3.26 -14.77
C LEU A 615 -18.86 2.55 -15.87
N LEU A 616 -19.32 3.29 -16.87
CA LEU A 616 -20.05 2.76 -18.01
C LEU A 616 -19.24 1.72 -18.79
N GLY A 617 -17.95 1.99 -19.02
CA GLY A 617 -17.04 1.04 -19.68
C GLY A 617 -16.89 -0.27 -18.90
N HIS A 618 -16.80 -0.20 -17.56
CA HIS A 618 -16.74 -1.38 -16.69
C HIS A 618 -18.03 -2.22 -16.78
N LEU A 619 -19.19 -1.56 -16.74
CA LEU A 619 -20.49 -2.24 -16.84
C LEU A 619 -20.70 -2.90 -18.21
N ARG A 620 -20.35 -2.21 -19.31
CA ARG A 620 -20.43 -2.76 -20.69
C ARG A 620 -19.48 -3.93 -20.92
N ALA A 621 -18.38 -4.01 -20.18
CA ALA A 621 -17.46 -5.14 -20.24
C ALA A 621 -17.98 -6.39 -19.50
N HIS A 622 -19.15 -6.31 -18.83
CA HIS A 622 -19.67 -7.36 -17.96
C HIS A 622 -18.66 -7.82 -16.90
N ALA A 623 -17.81 -6.89 -16.44
CA ALA A 623 -16.88 -7.15 -15.35
C ALA A 623 -17.63 -7.35 -14.02
N TYR A 624 -17.02 -8.05 -13.07
CA TYR A 624 -17.65 -8.32 -11.77
C TYR A 624 -18.05 -7.01 -11.08
N PHE A 625 -19.34 -6.92 -10.70
CA PHE A 625 -19.95 -5.75 -10.08
C PHE A 625 -21.15 -6.19 -9.22
N PRO A 626 -20.94 -6.53 -7.94
CA PRO A 626 -21.92 -7.21 -7.09
C PRO A 626 -22.93 -6.24 -6.45
N PHE A 627 -23.38 -5.23 -7.20
CA PHE A 627 -24.30 -4.20 -6.71
C PHE A 627 -25.54 -4.15 -7.61
N ASN A 628 -26.70 -4.13 -6.97
CA ASN A 628 -27.99 -4.02 -7.66
C ASN A 628 -28.62 -2.63 -7.52
N GLU A 629 -28.00 -1.74 -6.74
CA GLU A 629 -28.35 -0.33 -6.66
C GLU A 629 -27.11 0.54 -6.89
N LEU A 630 -27.32 1.64 -7.61
CA LEU A 630 -26.29 2.65 -7.85
C LEU A 630 -26.75 4.01 -7.29
N GLY A 631 -25.97 4.58 -6.39
CA GLY A 631 -26.14 5.95 -5.91
C GLY A 631 -25.18 6.90 -6.62
N ILE A 632 -25.70 7.95 -7.26
CA ILE A 632 -24.88 8.94 -7.98
C ILE A 632 -25.21 10.35 -7.50
N ALA A 633 -24.19 11.12 -7.12
CA ALA A 633 -24.36 12.56 -6.90
C ALA A 633 -24.54 13.31 -8.25
N TYR A 634 -25.61 14.08 -8.40
CA TYR A 634 -25.89 14.89 -9.58
C TYR A 634 -24.92 16.09 -9.66
N GLN A 635 -24.37 16.31 -10.85
CA GLN A 635 -23.51 17.48 -11.15
C GLN A 635 -24.10 18.24 -12.36
N PRO A 636 -24.53 19.50 -12.17
CA PRO A 636 -25.07 20.33 -13.25
C PRO A 636 -24.13 20.41 -14.47
N GLY A 637 -24.73 20.46 -15.68
CA GLY A 637 -23.99 20.61 -16.94
C GLY A 637 -23.45 19.31 -17.55
N ASN A 638 -23.67 18.16 -16.90
CA ASN A 638 -23.20 16.85 -17.37
C ASN A 638 -24.34 15.84 -17.60
N ASP A 639 -25.51 16.31 -18.04
CA ASP A 639 -26.72 15.51 -18.21
C ASP A 639 -26.55 14.35 -19.19
N ARG A 640 -25.85 14.57 -20.32
CA ARG A 640 -25.71 13.56 -21.38
C ARG A 640 -24.96 12.30 -20.91
N PRO A 641 -23.76 12.40 -20.30
CA PRO A 641 -23.08 11.24 -19.71
C PRO A 641 -23.93 10.49 -18.68
N LEU A 642 -24.70 11.22 -17.86
CA LEU A 642 -25.57 10.61 -16.86
C LEU A 642 -26.73 9.84 -17.49
N ILE A 643 -27.41 10.42 -18.49
CA ILE A 643 -28.47 9.74 -19.24
C ILE A 643 -27.92 8.48 -19.93
N GLU A 644 -26.72 8.53 -20.50
CA GLU A 644 -26.11 7.36 -21.15
C GLU A 644 -25.86 6.23 -20.15
N LEU A 645 -25.33 6.56 -18.97
CA LEU A 645 -25.12 5.58 -17.89
C LEU A 645 -26.45 4.97 -17.40
N LEU A 646 -27.46 5.80 -17.16
CA LEU A 646 -28.79 5.33 -16.75
C LEU A 646 -29.42 4.42 -17.81
N GLY A 647 -29.21 4.71 -19.09
CA GLY A 647 -29.67 3.87 -20.19
C GLY A 647 -29.01 2.50 -20.22
N GLU A 648 -27.70 2.42 -19.94
CA GLU A 648 -27.00 1.14 -19.83
C GLU A 648 -27.46 0.35 -18.60
N ILE A 649 -27.59 1.00 -17.45
CA ILE A 649 -28.10 0.37 -16.23
C ILE A 649 -29.49 -0.24 -16.46
N ASN A 650 -30.35 0.45 -17.22
CA ASN A 650 -31.69 -0.04 -17.55
C ASN A 650 -31.69 -1.31 -18.43
N ARG A 651 -30.62 -1.54 -19.20
CA ARG A 651 -30.46 -2.76 -20.03
C ARG A 651 -29.97 -3.95 -19.21
N LEU A 652 -29.31 -3.70 -18.08
CA LEU A 652 -28.72 -4.73 -17.24
C LEU A 652 -29.74 -5.23 -16.22
N GLU A 653 -30.11 -6.51 -16.30
CA GLU A 653 -31.12 -7.13 -15.42
C GLU A 653 -30.73 -7.13 -13.93
N GLN A 654 -29.43 -6.96 -13.62
CA GLN A 654 -28.92 -6.98 -12.25
C GLN A 654 -29.31 -5.75 -11.41
N PHE A 655 -29.68 -4.62 -12.03
CA PHE A 655 -29.97 -3.38 -11.31
C PHE A 655 -31.47 -3.20 -11.07
N GLU A 656 -31.82 -2.92 -9.81
CA GLU A 656 -33.21 -2.68 -9.40
C GLU A 656 -33.56 -1.19 -9.42
N GLN A 657 -32.63 -0.35 -8.95
CA GLN A 657 -32.84 1.09 -8.83
C GLN A 657 -31.54 1.89 -8.95
N VAL A 658 -31.68 3.15 -9.37
CA VAL A 658 -30.64 4.18 -9.33
C VAL A 658 -31.13 5.34 -8.47
N THR A 659 -30.32 5.74 -7.51
CA THR A 659 -30.62 6.85 -6.62
C THR A 659 -29.74 8.05 -6.99
N LEU A 660 -30.36 9.18 -7.31
CA LEU A 660 -29.65 10.44 -7.57
C LEU A 660 -29.71 11.32 -6.32
N THR A 661 -28.55 11.76 -5.85
CA THR A 661 -28.41 12.68 -4.71
C THR A 661 -27.90 14.04 -5.18
N ASP A 662 -27.96 15.06 -4.34
CA ASP A 662 -27.53 16.44 -4.60
C ASP A 662 -28.31 17.18 -5.72
N CYS A 663 -29.47 16.65 -6.14
CA CYS A 663 -30.28 17.24 -7.21
C CYS A 663 -30.79 18.65 -6.92
N LEU A 664 -30.94 19.03 -5.65
CA LEU A 664 -31.46 20.34 -5.26
C LEU A 664 -30.43 21.47 -5.24
N ARG A 665 -29.13 21.19 -5.44
CA ARG A 665 -28.07 22.22 -5.44
C ARG A 665 -28.26 23.26 -6.56
N ASP A 666 -28.68 22.81 -7.74
CA ASP A 666 -29.10 23.67 -8.86
C ASP A 666 -30.46 23.18 -9.39
N LYS A 667 -31.51 23.78 -8.86
CA LYS A 667 -32.90 23.40 -9.17
C LYS A 667 -33.23 23.59 -10.66
N ARG A 668 -32.63 24.58 -11.32
CA ARG A 668 -32.92 24.84 -12.74
C ARG A 668 -32.31 23.77 -13.62
N ALA A 669 -31.02 23.48 -13.43
CA ALA A 669 -30.33 22.45 -14.18
C ALA A 669 -30.99 21.07 -13.96
N CYS A 670 -31.38 20.76 -12.71
CA CYS A 670 -32.10 19.53 -12.40
C CYS A 670 -33.45 19.42 -13.16
N GLY A 671 -34.19 20.53 -13.31
CA GLY A 671 -35.45 20.53 -14.07
C GLY A 671 -35.24 20.28 -15.57
N GLU A 672 -34.21 20.90 -16.15
CA GLU A 672 -33.83 20.65 -17.54
C GLU A 672 -33.39 19.19 -17.76
N PHE A 673 -32.63 18.63 -16.81
CA PHE A 673 -32.23 17.22 -16.80
C PHE A 673 -33.43 16.27 -16.71
N LEU A 674 -34.35 16.47 -15.75
CA LEU A 674 -35.53 15.63 -15.57
C LEU A 674 -36.41 15.61 -16.82
N THR A 675 -36.58 16.76 -17.48
CA THR A 675 -37.36 16.85 -18.73
C THR A 675 -36.77 15.96 -19.81
N ARG A 676 -35.44 16.04 -20.03
CA ARG A 676 -34.74 15.18 -21.00
C ARG A 676 -34.78 13.71 -20.60
N LEU A 677 -34.68 13.42 -19.31
CA LEU A 677 -34.73 12.06 -18.79
C LEU A 677 -36.08 11.39 -19.06
N ILE A 678 -37.18 12.12 -18.91
CA ILE A 678 -38.54 11.65 -19.23
C ILE A 678 -38.67 11.31 -20.72
N GLU A 679 -38.21 12.19 -21.61
CA GLU A 679 -38.26 11.98 -23.05
C GLU A 679 -37.50 10.72 -23.47
N VAL A 680 -36.30 10.53 -22.91
CA VAL A 680 -35.46 9.36 -23.20
C VAL A 680 -36.06 8.08 -22.61
N ALA A 681 -36.54 8.13 -21.37
CA ALA A 681 -37.15 6.98 -20.71
C ALA A 681 -38.41 6.49 -21.43
N ASP A 682 -39.22 7.39 -21.98
CA ASP A 682 -40.40 7.00 -22.77
C ASP A 682 -40.01 6.43 -24.15
N ARG A 683 -39.04 7.05 -24.82
CA ARG A 683 -38.55 6.59 -26.13
C ARG A 683 -37.92 5.20 -26.05
N ASP A 684 -37.04 5.00 -25.07
CA ASP A 684 -36.21 3.80 -24.95
C ASP A 684 -36.85 2.75 -24.01
N LYS A 685 -38.10 2.99 -23.57
CA LYS A 685 -38.93 2.08 -22.76
C LYS A 685 -38.27 1.59 -21.48
N TRP A 686 -37.65 2.53 -20.76
CA TRP A 686 -36.94 2.26 -19.51
C TRP A 686 -37.87 1.73 -18.40
N VAL A 687 -37.39 0.70 -17.70
CA VAL A 687 -38.07 0.01 -16.59
C VAL A 687 -37.35 0.13 -15.25
N GLY A 688 -36.05 0.43 -15.18
CA GLY A 688 -35.34 0.66 -13.91
C GLY A 688 -35.89 1.86 -13.11
N LEU A 689 -35.95 1.76 -11.76
CA LEU A 689 -36.40 2.87 -10.91
C LEU A 689 -35.34 3.97 -10.83
N VAL A 690 -35.76 5.23 -10.91
CA VAL A 690 -34.92 6.39 -10.60
C VAL A 690 -35.48 7.06 -9.34
N VAL A 691 -34.67 7.10 -8.28
CA VAL A 691 -35.04 7.63 -6.97
C VAL A 691 -34.31 8.94 -6.72
N ILE A 692 -35.03 9.99 -6.29
CA ILE A 692 -34.44 11.28 -5.87
C ILE A 692 -34.92 11.57 -4.45
N PRO A 693 -34.15 11.18 -3.41
CA PRO A 693 -34.61 11.24 -2.02
C PRO A 693 -35.08 12.64 -1.58
N GLU A 694 -34.42 13.70 -2.04
CA GLU A 694 -34.74 15.08 -1.67
C GLU A 694 -36.09 15.57 -2.23
N LEU A 695 -36.63 14.88 -3.24
CA LEU A 695 -37.95 15.16 -3.82
C LEU A 695 -39.06 14.28 -3.24
N GLN A 696 -38.72 13.27 -2.43
CA GLN A 696 -39.69 12.40 -1.75
C GLN A 696 -40.21 12.96 -0.43
N ASP A 697 -39.43 13.80 0.25
CA ASP A 697 -39.84 14.50 1.46
C ASP A 697 -41.08 15.36 1.15
N GLN A 698 -42.15 15.27 1.93
CA GLN A 698 -43.42 15.95 1.66
C GLN A 698 -43.58 17.27 2.43
N ASP A 699 -42.66 17.61 3.32
CA ASP A 699 -42.75 18.81 4.12
C ASP A 699 -42.63 20.08 3.26
N ASN A 700 -43.09 21.23 3.78
CA ASN A 700 -43.39 22.45 3.01
C ASN A 700 -42.14 23.07 2.34
N VAL A 701 -41.85 22.71 1.09
CA VAL A 701 -40.75 23.27 0.28
C VAL A 701 -41.25 24.32 -0.72
N ASP A 702 -40.38 25.26 -1.08
CA ASP A 702 -40.62 26.36 -2.03
C ASP A 702 -41.13 25.93 -3.43
N GLU A 703 -41.64 26.90 -4.19
CA GLU A 703 -42.29 26.69 -5.49
C GLU A 703 -41.39 26.04 -6.54
N ALA A 704 -40.09 26.35 -6.54
CA ALA A 704 -39.13 25.75 -7.46
C ALA A 704 -38.98 24.24 -7.20
N THR A 705 -38.94 23.82 -5.93
CA THR A 705 -38.90 22.39 -5.60
C THR A 705 -40.24 21.69 -5.93
N ARG A 706 -41.38 22.38 -5.78
CA ARG A 706 -42.69 21.82 -6.19
C ARG A 706 -42.74 21.49 -7.68
N GLN A 707 -42.22 22.37 -8.53
CA GLN A 707 -42.15 22.12 -9.98
C GLN A 707 -41.29 20.89 -10.31
N LEU A 708 -40.14 20.72 -9.62
CA LEU A 708 -39.31 19.52 -9.77
C LEU A 708 -40.03 18.25 -9.31
N ARG A 709 -40.84 18.30 -8.24
CA ARG A 709 -41.64 17.16 -7.80
C ARG A 709 -42.66 16.72 -8.84
N VAL A 710 -43.27 17.66 -9.57
CA VAL A 710 -44.21 17.34 -10.67
C VAL A 710 -43.47 16.58 -11.78
N LEU A 711 -42.29 17.08 -12.20
CA LEU A 711 -41.46 16.40 -13.19
C LEU A 711 -41.00 15.01 -12.72
N TYR A 712 -40.60 14.89 -11.45
CA TYR A 712 -40.21 13.61 -10.85
C TYR A 712 -41.36 12.61 -10.79
N THR A 713 -42.58 13.07 -10.47
CA THR A 713 -43.79 12.22 -10.50
C THR A 713 -44.07 11.73 -11.91
N LEU A 714 -43.98 12.62 -12.92
CA LEU A 714 -44.17 12.27 -14.32
C LEU A 714 -43.15 11.23 -14.81
N LEU A 715 -41.89 11.34 -14.42
CA LEU A 715 -40.86 10.34 -14.70
C LEU A 715 -41.24 8.97 -14.13
N ASN A 716 -41.68 8.93 -12.86
CA ASN A 716 -42.11 7.69 -12.22
C ASN A 716 -43.32 7.07 -12.94
N ASP A 717 -44.29 7.88 -13.36
CA ASP A 717 -45.46 7.42 -14.12
C ASP A 717 -45.06 6.79 -15.46
N VAL A 718 -44.10 7.39 -16.19
CA VAL A 718 -43.56 6.84 -17.44
C VAL A 718 -42.87 5.49 -17.19
N ILE A 719 -42.01 5.40 -16.17
CA ILE A 719 -41.31 4.14 -15.82
C ILE A 719 -42.32 3.06 -15.42
N LEU A 720 -43.33 3.39 -14.60
CA LEU A 720 -44.38 2.45 -14.20
C LEU A 720 -45.20 1.95 -15.40
N ARG A 721 -45.58 2.86 -16.31
CA ARG A 721 -46.27 2.47 -17.55
C ARG A 721 -45.43 1.50 -18.38
N ASN A 722 -44.14 1.78 -18.56
CA ASN A 722 -43.23 0.91 -19.29
C ASN A 722 -43.07 -0.47 -18.62
N ARG A 723 -42.97 -0.53 -17.28
CA ARG A 723 -42.95 -1.79 -16.52
C ARG A 723 -44.20 -2.64 -16.77
N HIS A 724 -45.38 -2.02 -16.77
CA HIS A 724 -46.62 -2.73 -17.04
C HIS A 724 -46.69 -3.26 -18.48
N GLN A 725 -46.21 -2.49 -19.45
CA GLN A 725 -46.12 -2.92 -20.85
C GLN A 725 -45.15 -4.11 -21.01
N HIS A 726 -43.95 -3.99 -20.46
CA HIS A 726 -42.93 -5.05 -20.51
C HIS A 726 -43.38 -6.34 -19.81
N ALA A 727 -44.01 -6.25 -18.64
CA ALA A 727 -44.58 -7.41 -17.96
C ALA A 727 -45.70 -8.08 -18.78
N SER A 728 -46.54 -7.27 -19.44
CA SER A 728 -47.58 -7.78 -20.34
C SER A 728 -46.98 -8.49 -21.57
N GLU A 729 -45.92 -7.93 -22.17
CA GLU A 729 -45.19 -8.54 -23.28
C GLU A 729 -44.52 -9.86 -22.89
N GLN A 730 -43.91 -9.95 -21.70
CA GLN A 730 -43.32 -11.19 -21.20
C GLN A 730 -44.38 -12.29 -20.96
N ILE A 731 -45.54 -11.92 -20.42
CA ILE A 731 -46.67 -12.85 -20.23
C ILE A 731 -47.17 -13.35 -21.60
N LEU A 732 -47.36 -12.45 -22.56
CA LEU A 732 -47.76 -12.80 -23.92
C LEU A 732 -46.73 -13.68 -24.63
N GLY A 733 -45.43 -13.39 -24.45
CA GLY A 733 -44.33 -14.20 -24.96
C GLY A 733 -44.32 -15.62 -24.38
N ARG A 734 -44.55 -15.76 -23.07
CA ARG A 734 -44.69 -17.08 -22.41
C ARG A 734 -45.90 -17.85 -22.93
N ILE A 735 -47.05 -17.18 -23.09
CA ILE A 735 -48.27 -17.79 -23.66
C ILE A 735 -47.99 -18.26 -25.10
N ASN A 736 -47.38 -17.42 -25.94
CA ASN A 736 -47.04 -17.76 -27.32
C ASN A 736 -46.00 -18.90 -27.41
N GLY A 737 -45.03 -18.95 -26.49
CA GLY A 737 -44.07 -20.06 -26.38
C GLY A 737 -44.75 -21.38 -26.04
N ILE A 738 -45.67 -21.37 -25.07
CA ILE A 738 -46.48 -22.55 -24.71
C ILE A 738 -47.36 -23.00 -25.89
N VAL A 739 -47.98 -22.07 -26.62
CA VAL A 739 -48.79 -22.37 -27.81
C VAL A 739 -47.93 -22.95 -28.96
N ALA A 740 -46.71 -22.44 -29.15
CA ALA A 740 -45.77 -22.95 -30.15
C ALA A 740 -45.26 -24.37 -29.82
N ASP A 741 -45.03 -24.68 -28.55
CA ASP A 741 -44.67 -26.02 -28.09
C ASP A 741 -45.83 -27.01 -28.22
N TYR A 742 -47.06 -26.58 -27.95
CA TYR A 742 -48.27 -27.39 -28.22
C TYR A 742 -48.52 -27.62 -29.72
N GLY A 743 -48.22 -26.63 -30.57
CA GLY A 743 -48.35 -26.74 -32.02
C GLY A 743 -47.35 -27.70 -32.69
N ARG A 744 -46.27 -28.10 -32.01
CA ARG A 744 -45.27 -29.08 -32.50
C ARG A 744 -45.61 -30.54 -32.15
N LEU A 745 -46.60 -30.78 -31.29
CA LEU A 745 -47.16 -32.12 -31.04
C LEU A 745 -48.38 -32.33 -31.95
N GLY A 746 -48.13 -32.75 -33.19
CA GLY A 746 -49.18 -33.20 -34.11
C GLY A 746 -49.95 -34.43 -33.57
N PRO A 747 -51.19 -34.65 -34.02
CA PRO A 747 -52.16 -35.51 -33.34
C PRO A 747 -51.80 -37.01 -33.47
N ARG A 748 -51.65 -37.71 -32.35
CA ARG A 748 -51.75 -39.17 -32.30
C ARG A 748 -53.21 -39.56 -32.13
N ALA A 749 -53.77 -40.13 -33.20
CA ALA A 749 -55.08 -40.76 -33.22
C ALA A 749 -55.03 -42.11 -32.48
N GLU A 750 -55.88 -42.29 -31.47
CA GLU A 750 -56.40 -43.61 -31.10
C GLU A 750 -57.92 -43.51 -30.77
N ALA A 751 -58.68 -44.20 -31.62
CA ALA A 751 -60.01 -44.81 -31.51
C ALA A 751 -61.10 -44.21 -30.58
N MET A 752 -62.19 -43.76 -31.22
CA MET A 752 -63.52 -43.62 -30.62
C MET A 752 -64.22 -44.97 -30.40
N PRO A 753 -65.37 -44.98 -29.68
CA PRO A 753 -66.57 -45.49 -30.34
C PRO A 753 -67.77 -44.51 -30.28
N HIS A 754 -68.29 -44.29 -31.49
CA HIS A 754 -69.63 -43.96 -31.96
C HIS A 754 -70.78 -43.60 -30.99
N GLU A 755 -71.32 -42.40 -31.19
CA GLU A 755 -72.73 -42.13 -31.55
C GLU A 755 -72.77 -40.87 -32.48
N ALA A 756 -73.71 -40.79 -33.42
CA ALA A 756 -73.86 -39.72 -34.44
C ALA A 756 -75.37 -39.42 -34.64
N PRO A 757 -75.83 -38.36 -35.38
CA PRO A 757 -75.23 -37.09 -35.82
C PRO A 757 -76.12 -35.82 -35.59
N GLY A 758 -75.56 -34.62 -35.78
CA GLY A 758 -76.26 -33.33 -36.02
C GLY A 758 -76.28 -32.37 -34.82
N GLU A 759 -75.94 -31.08 -34.89
CA GLU A 759 -75.88 -30.10 -35.98
C GLU A 759 -74.60 -29.24 -35.91
N VAL A 760 -74.24 -28.69 -37.06
CA VAL A 760 -73.18 -27.70 -37.28
C VAL A 760 -73.60 -26.36 -36.65
N VAL A 761 -72.72 -25.74 -35.85
CA VAL A 761 -72.75 -24.28 -35.62
C VAL A 761 -71.36 -23.71 -35.85
N GLU A 762 -71.35 -22.64 -36.63
CA GLU A 762 -70.23 -21.90 -37.17
C GLU A 762 -69.34 -21.22 -36.10
N ALA A 763 -68.18 -20.77 -36.59
CA ALA A 763 -67.11 -20.05 -35.90
C ALA A 763 -67.53 -19.19 -34.69
N GLY A 764 -66.96 -19.51 -33.52
CA GLY A 764 -67.08 -18.76 -32.26
C GLY A 764 -65.71 -18.51 -31.62
N ASP A 765 -65.63 -17.39 -30.91
CA ASP A 765 -64.46 -16.69 -30.37
C ASP A 765 -63.31 -17.51 -29.76
N LEU A 766 -62.08 -17.01 -29.96
CA LEU A 766 -60.85 -17.42 -29.26
C LEU A 766 -61.01 -17.41 -27.72
N HIS A 767 -61.98 -16.65 -27.22
CA HIS A 767 -62.35 -16.53 -25.81
C HIS A 767 -62.91 -17.85 -25.22
N ASP A 768 -63.60 -18.67 -26.03
CA ASP A 768 -64.18 -19.95 -25.58
C ASP A 768 -63.14 -21.08 -25.59
N VAL A 769 -62.13 -20.99 -26.46
CA VAL A 769 -60.99 -21.92 -26.49
C VAL A 769 -60.13 -21.76 -25.22
N ILE A 770 -59.95 -20.53 -24.74
CA ILE A 770 -59.17 -20.23 -23.52
C ILE A 770 -59.90 -20.75 -22.26
N TYR A 771 -61.22 -20.55 -22.15
CA TYR A 771 -61.98 -21.06 -21.00
C TYR A 771 -62.16 -22.58 -21.03
N GLY A 772 -62.22 -23.20 -22.21
CA GLY A 772 -62.19 -24.66 -22.37
C GLY A 772 -60.87 -25.30 -21.93
N ALA A 773 -59.75 -24.60 -22.08
CA ALA A 773 -58.43 -25.06 -21.63
C ALA A 773 -58.20 -24.86 -20.12
N ILE A 774 -58.74 -23.77 -19.54
CA ILE A 774 -58.63 -23.49 -18.10
C ILE A 774 -59.55 -24.43 -17.27
N GLY A 775 -60.67 -24.88 -17.83
CA GLY A 775 -61.60 -25.80 -17.16
C GLY A 775 -61.16 -27.27 -17.08
N ARG A 776 -59.97 -27.64 -17.59
CA ARG A 776 -59.44 -29.02 -17.59
C ARG A 776 -58.09 -29.17 -16.88
N LEU A 777 -57.70 -28.22 -16.04
CA LEU A 777 -56.56 -28.39 -15.13
C LEU A 777 -57.00 -29.26 -13.93
N PRO A 778 -56.23 -30.30 -13.56
CA PRO A 778 -56.45 -31.04 -12.31
C PRO A 778 -56.42 -30.07 -11.12
N HIS A 779 -57.20 -30.35 -10.08
CA HIS A 779 -57.34 -29.55 -8.85
C HIS A 779 -56.04 -29.28 -8.07
N ASP A 780 -54.90 -29.76 -8.56
CA ASP A 780 -53.61 -29.77 -7.87
C ASP A 780 -52.59 -28.80 -8.50
N PHE A 781 -52.97 -28.02 -9.51
CA PHE A 781 -52.07 -27.06 -10.17
C PHE A 781 -52.08 -25.69 -9.44
N GLN A 782 -51.20 -25.50 -8.46
CA GLN A 782 -50.93 -24.18 -7.86
C GLN A 782 -49.78 -23.46 -8.59
N LEU A 783 -50.09 -22.32 -9.21
CA LEU A 783 -49.09 -21.32 -9.59
C LEU A 783 -48.58 -20.61 -8.32
N PRO A 784 -47.26 -20.48 -8.08
CA PRO A 784 -46.76 -19.70 -6.98
C PRO A 784 -46.95 -18.20 -7.29
N ILE A 785 -47.96 -17.59 -6.66
CA ILE A 785 -48.09 -16.14 -6.58
C ILE A 785 -47.37 -15.70 -5.30
N GLU A 786 -46.14 -15.19 -5.42
CA GLU A 786 -45.51 -14.46 -4.32
C GLU A 786 -46.27 -13.14 -4.09
N LYS A 787 -46.93 -13.05 -2.93
CA LYS A 787 -47.56 -11.82 -2.44
C LYS A 787 -46.47 -10.81 -2.07
N VAL A 788 -46.27 -9.80 -2.91
CA VAL A 788 -45.65 -8.54 -2.49
C VAL A 788 -46.59 -7.84 -1.52
N VAL A 789 -46.17 -7.72 -0.26
CA VAL A 789 -46.86 -6.94 0.78
C VAL A 789 -46.62 -5.46 0.49
N LEU A 790 -47.64 -4.79 -0.05
CA LEU A 790 -47.71 -3.33 -0.07
C LEU A 790 -48.13 -2.83 1.33
N CYS A 791 -47.24 -2.07 1.97
CA CYS A 791 -47.51 -1.42 3.24
C CYS A 791 -48.49 -0.25 3.02
N ASN A 792 -49.64 -0.29 3.70
CA ASN A 792 -50.70 0.73 3.61
C ASN A 792 -50.43 1.89 4.59
N CYS A 793 -50.35 3.11 4.06
CA CYS A 793 -50.60 4.34 4.80
C CYS A 793 -52.08 4.43 5.22
N LYS A 794 -52.38 4.60 6.52
CA LYS A 794 -53.62 5.24 7.00
C LYS A 794 -53.39 6.02 8.30
N CYS A 795 -53.56 7.33 8.24
CA CYS A 795 -53.82 8.21 9.37
C CYS A 795 -55.27 8.04 9.88
N LYS A 796 -55.48 7.91 11.21
CA LYS A 796 -56.22 8.88 12.05
C LYS A 796 -56.57 8.34 13.47
N CYS A 797 -56.18 9.16 14.45
CA CYS A 797 -56.90 9.57 15.67
C CYS A 797 -57.25 8.60 16.82
N SER A 798 -56.59 8.87 17.95
CA SER A 798 -57.16 9.28 19.25
C SER A 798 -57.33 8.26 20.40
N ASN A 799 -56.74 8.69 21.53
CA ASN A 799 -57.13 8.56 22.94
C ASN A 799 -56.89 7.30 23.78
N LYS A 800 -56.15 7.59 24.89
CA LYS A 800 -56.26 7.11 26.27
C LYS A 800 -55.60 5.79 26.71
N SER A 801 -54.56 5.98 27.54
CA SER A 801 -54.23 5.28 28.80
C SER A 801 -54.20 3.74 28.83
N ASN A 802 -53.03 3.13 29.05
CA ASN A 802 -52.65 2.60 30.37
C ASN A 802 -51.27 1.90 30.36
N LYS A 803 -50.74 1.77 31.58
CA LYS A 803 -49.44 1.31 32.06
C LYS A 803 -48.96 -0.08 31.56
N CYS A 804 -47.63 -0.18 31.46
CA CYS A 804 -46.69 -1.27 31.80
C CYS A 804 -47.12 -2.74 31.67
N VAL A 805 -46.20 -3.56 31.12
CA VAL A 805 -45.48 -4.65 31.84
C VAL A 805 -44.28 -5.14 31.01
N LYS A 806 -43.15 -5.35 31.69
CA LYS A 806 -41.91 -6.00 31.20
C LYS A 806 -42.18 -7.45 30.78
N PHE A 807 -41.51 -7.94 29.74
CA PHE A 807 -41.00 -9.31 29.74
C PHE A 807 -39.61 -9.42 29.11
N ASN A 808 -38.74 -10.05 29.90
CA ASN A 808 -37.36 -10.43 29.65
C ASN A 808 -37.35 -11.72 28.81
N LYS A 809 -36.41 -11.88 27.86
CA LYS A 809 -35.83 -13.19 27.56
C LYS A 809 -34.49 -13.07 26.83
N LYS A 810 -33.44 -13.48 27.57
CA LYS A 810 -32.14 -13.94 27.10
C LYS A 810 -32.29 -15.25 26.31
N SER A 811 -31.46 -15.43 25.27
CA SER A 811 -30.68 -16.64 24.96
C SER A 811 -30.06 -16.44 23.56
N ASN A 812 -28.73 -16.34 23.44
CA ASN A 812 -27.80 -17.41 23.04
C ASN A 812 -28.02 -17.88 21.59
N ALA A 813 -27.04 -18.14 20.72
CA ALA A 813 -25.58 -18.01 20.69
C ALA A 813 -25.13 -18.54 19.29
N TRP A 814 -23.83 -18.35 18.95
CA TRP A 814 -23.03 -19.01 17.88
C TRP A 814 -23.18 -18.36 16.48
N PHE A 815 -22.13 -17.99 15.73
CA PHE A 815 -20.69 -18.26 15.75
C PHE A 815 -19.90 -16.99 15.47
#